data_AF-A0A7D9IRG5-F1
#
_entry.id   AF-A0A7D9IRG5-F1
#
_cell.length_a   1.000
_cell.length_b   1.000
_cell.length_c   1.000
_cell.angle_alpha   90.00
_cell.angle_beta   90.00
_cell.angle_gamma   90.00
#
_symmetry.space_group_name_H-M   'P 1'
#
loop_
_entity.id
_entity.type
_entity.pdbx_description
1 polymer ?
#
loop_
_entity_poly.entity_id
_entity_poly.type
_entity_poly.pdbx_seq_one_letter_code
_entity_poly.pdbx_strand_id
1 'polypeptide(L)'
;MPGFFARKKYCHTCKKAYDHREDHLCPNACSCCRFPDCPVESWGRCNDCNRMFKSQACFDRHKQSSGKSICATMIKCPDCHRLIKRGPRDSEKHHCGMTKCLICKEYTRPGDHRCYMQPVEKRNEGLSDSDDSSEHPEDDVTEGGYDQMLFFDFECRQENGNHEPSLCVIQNEAGDEWVFEGDNTRNEFCEWLFQKERANCVVMAHNFQGYDSYFILQYLRENGVKYDVIMRGAKVLSLSVDMFKIKCIDSLNFIPMRLADFPKTFGIDELAKGYFPHLFNKKENENYVGPIPPTPYYNPNGMSPAAKETFLHWHRNLKDNEYVFNFKEEILAYCRSDVDILRRCCLEFRELFRNVTGIDPFEKCLTIASACNLVYRTNYLEENTIAIIPLRGYCPENVQSLLAQKWLSYTAERNEIDIQHNRNGGEKRVGWYLLDGYHEETHTAYEVHGCFWHGCINCYTRDTMNPVKGKTMHDLHQKTVEKIQYLKNQGYNVVEVWECRINRELADNEDMKYYFDQYDGVDPLEPRDALYGGRTNASRLYHECNDDEKIRFMKCGTFPKPRMTCSRTILKFLKIKQEASGYPKDSVTEEQRQHYVNEYFGKSGIHLDPHKIEYNPGLRALAKLMLNSFWGKFAQRPNIVKTEQIKDPQVFFDYLTSDEINVLDADLVSDDIIEIRYEYTDNFIKPDAKTNVVIAAFTTAYARLKLYGVLDMLQERVMYYDTDSVIFVSKLNEPEPPLGNHLGELTDELGGEYITVFASGGPKNYCYRTNSGKVETKVRGITLDCTARQKVNFEVIRGLVYLHAKCQVTGQVSVDIPFRITRNTRTKEIETKRMKKDYRIVYNERDVKKEGKFAISRKEIKEWLMKQDAYTLHKPMRRHFKRNRVIVGGIDQEKQMDLADLQSMQKFNDGYRYLLVCIDVFSTYAWVVPLKNKTGPALVEAFKVILTSGRKPEKIMTDQGTEFLNKHFRALMKEEDIELVHRSIKTRPADVTAENEKKVWHTLYDDHNVVKNVKYKFKVGDQVRISKMKRTFEKGYLPNFSKEIFTITKQIPRDPPVYKLKDLDGEELKGTFYEKELQKIIKEDDVYEIEKVLKKRGRGNNVHYLVKWLGYPNKFNSWVPASEINKI
;
A
#
# COMPACT_ATOMS: atom_id res chain seq x y z
N MET A 1 34.03 11.90 24.21
CA MET A 1 32.93 10.92 24.09
C MET A 1 31.59 11.49 24.55
N PRO A 2 31.31 11.79 25.85
CA PRO A 2 30.03 12.41 26.25
C PRO A 2 29.72 13.75 25.56
N GLY A 3 30.72 14.63 25.46
CA GLY A 3 30.60 15.90 24.73
C GLY A 3 30.44 15.78 23.21
N PHE A 4 30.85 14.64 22.61
CA PHE A 4 30.64 14.35 21.19
C PHE A 4 29.18 13.96 20.91
N PHE A 5 28.53 13.31 21.87
CA PHE A 5 27.12 12.88 21.77
C PHE A 5 26.13 13.84 22.43
N ALA A 6 26.58 15.01 22.93
CA ALA A 6 25.76 15.98 23.67
C ALA A 6 24.93 15.35 24.82
N ARG A 7 25.48 14.32 25.49
CA ARG A 7 24.87 13.64 26.64
C ARG A 7 25.79 13.69 27.83
N LYS A 8 25.22 13.61 29.04
CA LYS A 8 25.99 13.74 30.29
C LYS A 8 27.00 12.60 30.52
N LYS A 9 26.75 11.40 30.01
CA LYS A 9 27.56 10.19 30.25
C LYS A 9 27.69 9.34 28.98
N TYR A 10 28.71 8.47 28.95
CA TYR A 10 28.98 7.57 27.83
C TYR A 10 29.41 6.19 28.34
N CYS A 11 28.83 5.12 27.81
CA CYS A 11 29.19 3.74 28.16
C CYS A 11 30.26 3.20 27.22
N HIS A 12 31.46 2.96 27.76
CA HIS A 12 32.58 2.45 26.96
C HIS A 12 32.41 0.98 26.51
N THR A 13 31.54 0.22 27.17
CA THR A 13 31.30 -1.21 26.92
C THR A 13 30.32 -1.44 25.77
N CYS A 14 29.21 -0.70 25.70
CA CYS A 14 28.22 -0.84 24.63
C CYS A 14 28.10 0.38 23.71
N LYS A 15 29.04 1.32 23.86
CA LYS A 15 29.23 2.50 23.01
C LYS A 15 28.03 3.46 22.93
N LYS A 16 27.09 3.40 23.89
CA LYS A 16 25.92 4.31 23.98
C LYS A 16 26.14 5.48 24.92
N ALA A 17 25.74 6.68 24.50
CA ALA A 17 25.66 7.87 25.33
C ALA A 17 24.29 7.96 26.03
N TYR A 18 24.24 8.54 27.23
CA TYR A 18 23.01 8.62 28.04
C TYR A 18 23.10 9.77 29.06
N ASP A 19 21.95 10.29 29.51
CA ASP A 19 21.94 11.39 30.49
C ASP A 19 21.87 10.91 31.94
N HIS A 20 21.08 9.87 32.20
CA HIS A 20 20.95 9.26 33.52
C HIS A 20 21.27 7.78 33.47
N ARG A 21 21.96 7.26 34.51
CA ARG A 21 22.40 5.85 34.58
C ARG A 21 21.21 4.87 34.56
N GLU A 22 20.04 5.36 34.93
CA GLU A 22 18.79 4.62 35.04
C GLU A 22 18.15 4.33 33.67
N ASP A 23 18.46 5.16 32.67
CA ASP A 23 17.97 5.06 31.30
C ASP A 23 18.86 4.16 30.43
N HIS A 24 20.03 3.78 30.96
CA HIS A 24 21.05 3.03 30.25
C HIS A 24 21.09 1.56 30.69
N LEU A 25 20.67 0.65 29.81
CA LEU A 25 20.80 -0.80 30.01
C LEU A 25 21.94 -1.35 29.13
N CYS A 26 23.09 -1.64 29.73
CA CYS A 26 24.23 -2.24 29.01
C CYS A 26 23.95 -3.74 28.73
N PRO A 27 24.30 -4.30 27.56
CA PRO A 27 24.13 -5.73 27.26
C PRO A 27 24.82 -6.67 28.27
N ASN A 28 25.94 -6.22 28.84
CA ASN A 28 26.67 -6.97 29.88
C ASN A 28 26.11 -6.76 31.30
N ALA A 29 25.08 -5.93 31.48
CA ALA A 29 24.45 -5.70 32.78
C ALA A 29 23.35 -6.74 33.04
N CYS A 30 23.32 -7.27 34.25
CA CYS A 30 22.30 -8.22 34.67
C CYS A 30 20.89 -7.61 34.59
N SER A 31 19.94 -8.27 33.94
CA SER A 31 18.53 -7.84 33.86
C SER A 31 17.82 -7.78 35.22
N CYS A 32 18.35 -8.49 36.23
CA CYS A 32 17.82 -8.49 37.60
C CYS A 32 18.32 -7.29 38.42
N CYS A 33 19.64 -7.10 38.53
CA CYS A 33 20.26 -6.08 39.41
C CYS A 33 20.94 -4.91 38.67
N ARG A 34 20.99 -4.92 37.33
CA ARG A 34 21.64 -3.92 36.44
C ARG A 34 23.14 -3.71 36.61
N PHE A 35 23.84 -4.61 37.34
CA PHE A 35 25.30 -4.62 37.44
C PHE A 35 25.94 -5.56 36.40
N PRO A 36 27.13 -5.21 35.86
CA PRO A 36 27.98 -6.16 35.16
C PRO A 36 28.49 -7.24 36.13
N ASP A 37 28.85 -8.41 35.61
CA ASP A 37 29.45 -9.53 36.36
C ASP A 37 28.57 -10.05 37.50
N CYS A 38 27.54 -10.79 37.09
CA CYS A 38 26.58 -11.40 38.00
C CYS A 38 26.57 -12.92 37.75
N PRO A 39 27.45 -13.69 38.42
CA PRO A 39 27.55 -15.13 38.24
C PRO A 39 26.28 -15.83 38.75
N VAL A 40 26.00 -17.00 38.18
CA VAL A 40 24.90 -17.86 38.62
C VAL A 40 25.45 -18.79 39.71
N GLU A 41 24.99 -18.62 40.94
CA GLU A 41 25.41 -19.42 42.10
C GLU A 41 24.18 -20.13 42.69
N SER A 42 23.28 -19.36 43.29
CA SER A 42 22.05 -19.84 43.92
C SER A 42 20.89 -18.90 43.61
N TRP A 43 19.74 -19.47 43.26
CA TRP A 43 18.55 -18.69 42.91
C TRP A 43 17.74 -18.34 44.16
N GLY A 44 17.57 -17.05 44.43
CA GLY A 44 16.79 -16.53 45.55
C GLY A 44 15.60 -15.68 45.09
N ARG A 45 14.44 -15.88 45.73
CA ARG A 45 13.23 -15.05 45.51
C ARG A 45 13.24 -13.85 46.46
N CYS A 46 12.98 -12.66 45.95
CA CYS A 46 12.68 -11.49 46.78
C CYS A 46 11.18 -11.43 47.09
N ASN A 47 10.85 -11.38 48.38
CA ASN A 47 9.45 -11.28 48.84
C ASN A 47 8.83 -9.90 48.58
N ASP A 48 9.64 -8.84 48.46
CA ASP A 48 9.14 -7.46 48.29
C ASP A 48 8.74 -7.12 46.84
N CYS A 49 9.44 -7.71 45.86
CA CYS A 49 9.23 -7.48 44.44
C CYS A 49 8.86 -8.74 43.64
N ASN A 50 8.79 -9.91 44.28
CA ASN A 50 8.48 -11.21 43.65
C ASN A 50 9.39 -11.62 42.49
N ARG A 51 10.59 -11.05 42.38
CA ARG A 51 11.57 -11.37 41.34
C ARG A 51 12.56 -12.43 41.83
N MET A 52 13.12 -13.18 40.89
CA MET A 52 14.16 -14.19 41.11
C MET A 52 15.54 -13.62 40.77
N PHE A 53 16.53 -13.93 41.60
CA PHE A 53 17.91 -13.44 41.49
C PHE A 53 18.87 -14.63 41.47
N LYS A 54 19.87 -14.58 40.59
CA LYS A 54 20.76 -15.71 40.25
C LYS A 54 21.93 -15.96 41.21
N SER A 55 22.13 -15.10 42.19
CA SER A 55 23.13 -15.25 43.27
C SER A 55 22.75 -14.36 44.44
N GLN A 56 23.32 -14.62 45.62
CA GLN A 56 23.13 -13.76 46.79
C GLN A 56 23.62 -12.34 46.51
N ALA A 57 24.76 -12.19 45.81
CA ALA A 57 25.26 -10.89 45.37
C ALA A 57 24.28 -10.17 44.42
N CYS A 58 23.59 -10.89 43.53
CA CYS A 58 22.53 -10.34 42.68
C CYS A 58 21.33 -9.84 43.50
N PHE A 59 20.96 -10.62 44.52
CA PHE A 59 19.90 -10.31 45.45
C PHE A 59 20.25 -9.07 46.30
N ASP A 60 21.45 -8.95 46.81
CA ASP A 60 21.80 -7.80 47.65
C ASP A 60 21.88 -6.52 46.81
N ARG A 61 22.47 -6.62 45.60
CA ARG A 61 22.63 -5.47 44.68
C ARG A 61 21.31 -4.89 44.15
N HIS A 62 20.25 -5.68 43.99
CA HIS A 62 18.95 -5.13 43.54
C HIS A 62 18.20 -4.36 44.64
N LYS A 63 18.52 -4.65 45.91
CA LYS A 63 18.02 -3.91 47.08
C LYS A 63 18.90 -2.69 47.41
N GLN A 64 20.18 -2.75 47.10
CA GLN A 64 21.12 -1.63 47.27
C GLN A 64 20.86 -0.49 46.27
N SER A 65 21.00 0.75 46.72
CA SER A 65 20.77 1.94 45.90
C SER A 65 21.28 3.23 46.55
N SER A 66 21.81 4.15 45.74
CA SER A 66 22.10 5.56 46.10
C SER A 66 20.90 6.51 45.87
N GLY A 67 19.74 5.97 45.48
CA GLY A 67 18.42 6.61 45.27
C GLY A 67 17.26 5.64 45.54
N LYS A 68 16.26 5.51 44.65
CA LYS A 68 15.24 4.42 44.73
C LYS A 68 15.82 3.09 44.22
N SER A 69 15.73 2.03 45.03
CA SER A 69 16.23 0.71 44.62
C SER A 69 15.45 0.10 43.46
N ILE A 70 16.09 -0.83 42.74
CA ILE A 70 15.43 -1.60 41.67
C ILE A 70 14.25 -2.40 42.26
N CYS A 71 14.38 -2.86 43.50
CA CYS A 71 13.29 -3.50 44.25
C CYS A 71 12.10 -2.55 44.49
N ALA A 72 12.36 -1.27 44.73
CA ALA A 72 11.33 -0.26 44.97
C ALA A 72 10.65 0.21 43.67
N THR A 73 11.32 0.09 42.52
CA THR A 73 10.82 0.58 41.22
C THR A 73 10.25 -0.52 40.32
N MET A 74 10.55 -1.80 40.55
CA MET A 74 10.15 -2.90 39.66
C MET A 74 9.60 -4.10 40.45
N ILE A 75 8.34 -4.47 40.22
CA ILE A 75 7.67 -5.63 40.83
C ILE A 75 7.23 -6.65 39.77
N LYS A 76 7.22 -7.94 40.09
CA LYS A 76 6.59 -8.99 39.29
C LYS A 76 5.17 -9.28 39.84
N CYS A 77 4.08 -9.15 39.03
CA CYS A 77 2.70 -9.49 39.50
C CYS A 77 2.75 -10.94 40.03
N PRO A 78 2.29 -11.21 41.27
CA PRO A 78 2.17 -12.57 41.76
C PRO A 78 1.21 -13.39 40.89
N ASP A 79 0.20 -12.78 40.29
CA ASP A 79 -0.83 -13.51 39.56
C ASP A 79 -0.44 -13.75 38.09
N CYS A 80 -0.04 -12.73 37.31
CA CYS A 80 0.30 -12.88 35.87
C CYS A 80 1.80 -12.85 35.57
N HIS A 81 2.66 -12.70 36.59
CA HIS A 81 4.11 -12.76 36.46
C HIS A 81 4.78 -11.71 35.54
N ARG A 82 4.03 -10.67 35.11
CA ARG A 82 4.55 -9.54 34.32
C ARG A 82 5.35 -8.59 35.21
N LEU A 83 6.42 -8.02 34.65
CA LEU A 83 7.28 -7.07 35.34
C LEU A 83 6.71 -5.65 35.16
N ILE A 84 6.48 -4.93 36.26
CA ILE A 84 5.74 -3.67 36.33
C ILE A 84 6.61 -2.61 37.01
N LYS A 85 6.59 -1.37 36.49
CA LYS A 85 7.25 -0.21 37.11
C LYS A 85 6.35 0.39 38.22
N ARG A 86 6.89 0.70 39.40
CA ARG A 86 6.23 1.44 40.49
C ARG A 86 6.54 2.94 40.35
N GLY A 87 5.55 3.77 39.97
CA GLY A 87 5.70 5.22 39.76
C GLY A 87 5.22 6.09 40.94
N PRO A 88 5.50 7.42 40.96
CA PRO A 88 5.14 8.32 42.07
C PRO A 88 3.68 8.83 42.06
N ARG A 89 2.95 8.77 40.95
CA ARG A 89 1.60 9.34 40.79
C ARG A 89 0.57 8.49 40.04
N ASP A 90 0.86 7.23 39.70
CA ASP A 90 -0.15 6.32 39.13
C ASP A 90 0.09 4.90 39.64
N SER A 91 -0.83 4.14 40.25
CA SER A 91 -2.29 4.00 40.08
C SER A 91 -2.81 3.62 38.70
N GLU A 92 -1.94 3.37 37.72
CA GLU A 92 -2.21 2.33 36.74
C GLU A 92 -2.09 0.99 37.48
N LYS A 93 -3.18 0.62 38.18
CA LYS A 93 -3.37 -0.71 38.73
C LYS A 93 -3.05 -1.67 37.58
N HIS A 94 -1.95 -2.37 37.69
CA HIS A 94 -1.69 -3.46 36.78
C HIS A 94 -2.90 -4.42 36.84
N HIS A 95 -3.73 -4.40 35.81
CA HIS A 95 -4.88 -5.27 35.72
C HIS A 95 -4.41 -6.60 35.14
N CYS A 96 -4.03 -7.49 36.06
CA CYS A 96 -3.59 -8.85 35.77
C CYS A 96 -4.69 -9.50 34.87
N GLY A 97 -4.38 -9.82 33.59
CA GLY A 97 -5.32 -10.39 32.59
C GLY A 97 -5.90 -9.46 31.53
N MET A 98 -5.65 -8.16 31.63
CA MET A 98 -6.18 -7.17 30.71
C MET A 98 -5.06 -6.58 29.85
N THR A 99 -5.39 -6.24 28.61
CA THR A 99 -4.55 -5.48 27.69
C THR A 99 -5.11 -4.06 27.57
N LYS A 100 -4.22 -3.07 27.57
CA LYS A 100 -4.59 -1.68 27.31
C LYS A 100 -4.77 -1.53 25.80
N CYS A 101 -5.98 -1.19 25.36
CA CYS A 101 -6.21 -0.89 23.95
C CYS A 101 -5.38 0.33 23.54
N LEU A 102 -4.62 0.24 22.45
CA LEU A 102 -3.81 1.36 21.97
C LEU A 102 -4.65 2.55 21.48
N ILE A 103 -5.93 2.31 21.21
CA ILE A 103 -6.86 3.28 20.62
C ILE A 103 -7.71 3.95 21.70
N CYS A 104 -8.60 3.20 22.38
CA CYS A 104 -9.47 3.79 23.42
C CYS A 104 -8.79 3.88 24.80
N LYS A 105 -7.56 3.37 24.95
CA LYS A 105 -6.78 3.37 26.20
C LYS A 105 -7.38 2.58 27.37
N GLU A 106 -8.54 1.95 27.19
CA GLU A 106 -9.16 1.10 28.21
C GLU A 106 -8.41 -0.22 28.41
N TYR A 107 -8.34 -0.67 29.66
CA TYR A 107 -7.88 -2.02 30.01
C TYR A 107 -9.02 -3.01 29.85
N THR A 108 -8.86 -3.95 28.93
CA THR A 108 -9.90 -4.92 28.59
C THR A 108 -9.33 -6.31 28.50
N ARG A 109 -10.15 -7.35 28.68
CA ARG A 109 -9.70 -8.73 28.48
C ARG A 109 -9.47 -8.97 26.98
N PRO A 110 -8.37 -9.61 26.57
CA PRO A 110 -8.15 -9.94 25.17
C PRO A 110 -9.26 -10.87 24.66
N GLY A 111 -9.99 -10.42 23.63
CA GLY A 111 -11.15 -11.11 23.04
C GLY A 111 -12.51 -10.45 23.31
N ASP A 112 -12.66 -9.77 24.45
CA ASP A 112 -13.92 -9.10 24.84
C ASP A 112 -13.96 -7.64 24.38
N HIS A 113 -12.81 -7.08 24.00
CA HIS A 113 -12.71 -5.68 23.64
C HIS A 113 -13.38 -5.36 22.29
N ARG A 114 -14.40 -4.51 22.34
CA ARG A 114 -14.99 -3.88 21.15
C ARG A 114 -14.53 -2.44 21.11
N CYS A 115 -13.53 -2.16 20.28
CA CYS A 115 -13.03 -0.80 20.10
C CYS A 115 -13.93 -0.05 19.12
N TYR A 116 -14.38 1.14 19.51
CA TYR A 116 -15.19 2.01 18.66
C TYR A 116 -14.47 3.33 18.40
N MET A 117 -14.77 3.95 17.25
CA MET A 117 -14.38 5.32 16.96
C MET A 117 -15.02 6.23 18.01
N GLN A 118 -14.20 7.07 18.63
CA GLN A 118 -14.66 7.93 19.73
C GLN A 118 -15.13 9.29 19.19
N PRO A 119 -16.25 9.83 19.72
CA PRO A 119 -16.60 11.23 19.55
C PRO A 119 -15.48 12.13 20.05
N VAL A 120 -15.37 13.33 19.47
CA VAL A 120 -14.43 14.34 19.96
C VAL A 120 -15.22 15.31 20.83
N GLU A 121 -14.84 15.44 22.10
CA GLU A 121 -15.47 16.39 23.00
C GLU A 121 -15.24 17.83 22.50
N LYS A 122 -16.32 18.63 22.52
CA LYS A 122 -16.19 20.08 22.31
C LYS A 122 -15.50 20.64 23.53
N ARG A 123 -14.32 21.22 23.37
CA ARG A 123 -13.66 21.94 24.46
C ARG A 123 -14.63 23.01 24.96
N ASN A 124 -15.04 22.90 26.23
CA ASN A 124 -15.56 24.05 26.95
C ASN A 124 -14.39 25.01 27.15
N GLU A 125 -14.47 26.21 26.59
CA GLU A 125 -13.58 27.30 26.94
C GLU A 125 -13.74 27.57 28.45
N GLY A 126 -12.86 26.99 29.29
CA GLY A 126 -12.89 27.26 30.73
C GLY A 126 -12.30 26.22 31.69
N LEU A 127 -11.90 25.01 31.26
CA LEU A 127 -11.33 24.02 32.18
C LEU A 127 -10.05 23.40 31.59
N SER A 128 -8.93 23.67 32.25
CA SER A 128 -7.66 22.97 32.06
C SER A 128 -7.75 21.59 32.71
N ASP A 129 -7.65 20.53 31.92
CA ASP A 129 -7.17 19.25 32.43
C ASP A 129 -6.51 18.43 31.31
N SER A 130 -5.63 17.55 31.78
CA SER A 130 -4.38 17.06 31.23
C SER A 130 -4.43 15.88 30.24
N ASP A 131 -3.38 15.81 29.42
CA ASP A 131 -2.73 14.60 28.88
C ASP A 131 -3.60 13.65 28.03
N ASP A 132 -3.73 13.96 26.74
CA ASP A 132 -3.99 12.95 25.70
C ASP A 132 -2.98 13.06 24.55
N SER A 133 -1.76 12.60 24.82
CA SER A 133 -0.71 12.47 23.80
C SER A 133 -0.97 11.24 22.92
N SER A 134 -1.60 11.47 21.76
CA SER A 134 -1.74 10.46 20.71
C SER A 134 -0.60 10.57 19.69
N GLU A 135 0.34 9.62 19.74
CA GLU A 135 1.43 9.46 18.77
C GLU A 135 0.92 8.99 17.40
N HIS A 136 0.45 9.93 16.58
CA HIS A 136 0.46 9.82 15.13
C HIS A 136 1.14 11.09 14.57
N PRO A 137 2.12 11.00 13.65
CA PRO A 137 2.80 12.17 13.09
C PRO A 137 1.90 13.03 12.16
N GLU A 138 0.59 12.78 12.10
CA GLU A 138 -0.39 13.72 11.56
C GLU A 138 -0.97 14.65 12.64
N ASP A 139 -0.70 14.38 13.93
CA ASP A 139 -1.15 15.14 15.10
C ASP A 139 0.03 15.62 15.97
N ASP A 140 1.22 15.81 15.40
CA ASP A 140 2.18 16.69 16.07
C ASP A 140 1.65 18.11 15.89
N VAL A 141 0.92 18.63 16.90
CA VAL A 141 0.90 20.02 17.37
C VAL A 141 0.06 20.14 18.66
N THR A 142 0.81 20.35 19.74
CA THR A 142 0.64 21.22 20.92
C THR A 142 -0.75 21.52 21.50
N GLU A 143 -0.86 21.31 22.81
CA GLU A 143 -1.82 22.01 23.68
C GLU A 143 -1.74 23.54 23.46
N GLY A 144 -2.79 24.11 22.86
CA GLY A 144 -2.89 25.55 22.54
C GLY A 144 -2.96 25.78 21.02
N GLY A 145 -3.95 26.53 20.55
CA GLY A 145 -4.10 26.84 19.12
C GLY A 145 -2.94 27.71 18.60
N TYR A 146 -2.94 27.98 17.29
CA TYR A 146 -1.99 28.91 16.67
C TYR A 146 -2.42 30.36 16.88
N ASP A 147 -1.45 31.25 17.08
CA ASP A 147 -1.70 32.66 17.42
C ASP A 147 -2.04 33.51 16.17
N GLN A 148 -1.53 33.12 14.99
CA GLN A 148 -1.73 33.87 13.75
C GLN A 148 -1.67 32.98 12.50
N MET A 149 -2.34 33.42 11.43
CA MET A 149 -2.17 32.88 10.08
C MET A 149 -1.41 33.86 9.16
N LEU A 150 -0.51 33.30 8.35
CA LEU A 150 0.28 34.01 7.36
C LEU A 150 0.02 33.43 5.97
N PHE A 151 -0.09 34.30 4.97
CA PHE A 151 -0.36 33.96 3.58
C PHE A 151 0.75 34.50 2.70
N PHE A 152 1.33 33.70 1.83
CA PHE A 152 2.46 34.15 1.02
C PHE A 152 2.46 33.51 -0.37
N ASP A 153 3.23 34.11 -1.26
CA ASP A 153 3.52 33.58 -2.59
C ASP A 153 4.96 33.94 -3.02
N PHE A 154 5.57 33.08 -3.84
CA PHE A 154 6.89 33.33 -4.43
C PHE A 154 6.78 33.56 -5.94
N GLU A 155 7.23 34.74 -6.38
CA GLU A 155 7.48 34.98 -7.79
C GLU A 155 8.93 34.66 -8.13
N CYS A 156 9.12 33.81 -9.14
CA CYS A 156 10.42 33.25 -9.49
C CYS A 156 10.85 33.64 -10.90
N ARG A 157 12.12 34.01 -11.04
CA ARG A 157 12.79 34.07 -12.34
C ARG A 157 13.10 32.67 -12.84
N GLN A 158 13.16 32.52 -14.16
CA GLN A 158 13.53 31.26 -14.81
C GLN A 158 14.88 31.42 -15.52
N GLU A 159 15.94 30.93 -14.88
CA GLU A 159 17.31 30.99 -15.40
C GLU A 159 17.76 29.58 -15.81
N ASN A 160 18.04 29.38 -17.10
CA ASN A 160 18.38 28.07 -17.68
C ASN A 160 17.38 26.93 -17.38
N GLY A 161 16.12 27.28 -17.08
CA GLY A 161 15.06 26.35 -16.69
C GLY A 161 14.97 26.11 -15.18
N ASN A 162 15.91 26.60 -14.36
CA ASN A 162 15.79 26.56 -12.91
C ASN A 162 14.94 27.72 -12.41
N HIS A 163 14.17 27.47 -11.35
CA HIS A 163 13.35 28.49 -10.71
C HIS A 163 14.08 29.06 -9.50
N GLU A 164 14.26 30.37 -9.49
CA GLU A 164 14.88 31.10 -8.38
C GLU A 164 13.92 32.17 -7.86
N PRO A 165 13.58 32.19 -6.56
CA PRO A 165 12.73 33.23 -5.99
C PRO A 165 13.36 34.62 -6.15
N SER A 166 12.62 35.53 -6.79
CA SER A 166 13.02 36.94 -7.01
C SER A 166 12.19 37.93 -6.20
N LEU A 167 10.99 37.52 -5.78
CA LEU A 167 10.08 38.31 -4.96
C LEU A 167 9.25 37.36 -4.09
N CYS A 168 9.03 37.75 -2.83
CA CYS A 168 8.06 37.11 -1.94
C CYS A 168 7.24 38.18 -1.24
N VAL A 169 5.92 38.06 -1.33
CA VAL A 169 4.98 38.88 -0.56
C VAL A 169 4.32 37.99 0.47
N ILE A 170 4.20 38.49 1.70
CA ILE A 170 3.50 37.82 2.80
C ILE A 170 2.55 38.80 3.47
N GLN A 171 1.37 38.31 3.83
CA GLN A 171 0.35 39.06 4.57
C GLN A 171 -0.14 38.26 5.77
N ASN A 172 -0.39 38.94 6.89
CA ASN A 172 -1.09 38.35 8.03
C ASN A 172 -2.62 38.47 7.87
N GLU A 173 -3.39 38.01 8.85
CA GLU A 173 -4.87 38.07 8.82
C GLU A 173 -5.43 39.50 8.75
N ALA A 174 -4.73 40.48 9.36
CA ALA A 174 -5.11 41.89 9.34
C ALA A 174 -4.78 42.59 8.01
N GLY A 175 -3.96 41.95 7.17
CA GLY A 175 -3.46 42.51 5.92
C GLY A 175 -2.16 43.32 6.05
N ASP A 176 -1.48 43.27 7.20
CA ASP A 176 -0.12 43.78 7.32
C ASP A 176 0.79 42.98 6.37
N GLU A 177 1.64 43.70 5.64
CA GLU A 177 2.42 43.15 4.54
C GLU A 177 3.93 43.22 4.81
N TRP A 178 4.65 42.18 4.41
CA TRP A 178 6.11 42.19 4.29
C TRP A 178 6.50 41.75 2.88
N VAL A 179 7.53 42.40 2.33
CA VAL A 179 8.02 42.18 0.97
C VAL A 179 9.51 41.87 1.04
N PHE A 180 9.92 40.80 0.37
CA PHE A 180 11.32 40.39 0.20
C PHE A 180 11.62 40.37 -1.30
N GLU A 181 12.71 41.01 -1.72
CA GLU A 181 13.03 41.18 -3.15
C GLU A 181 14.52 41.02 -3.43
N GLY A 182 14.83 40.53 -4.64
CA GLY A 182 16.20 40.36 -5.12
C GLY A 182 16.75 38.94 -4.98
N ASP A 183 18.06 38.79 -5.17
CA ASP A 183 18.71 37.47 -5.31
C ASP A 183 18.65 36.60 -4.05
N ASN A 184 18.52 37.21 -2.86
CA ASN A 184 18.51 36.52 -1.57
C ASN A 184 17.09 36.32 -0.99
N THR A 185 16.04 36.62 -1.78
CA THR A 185 14.62 36.59 -1.37
C THR A 185 14.26 35.35 -0.56
N ARG A 186 14.65 34.15 -1.02
CA ARG A 186 14.37 32.87 -0.34
C ARG A 186 14.92 32.85 1.09
N ASN A 187 16.18 33.26 1.25
CA ASN A 187 16.86 33.19 2.53
C ASN A 187 16.34 34.27 3.48
N GLU A 188 16.17 35.51 3.01
CA GLU A 188 15.63 36.60 3.82
C GLU A 188 14.22 36.29 4.33
N PHE A 189 13.36 35.76 3.45
CA PHE A 189 12.03 35.29 3.84
C PHE A 189 12.10 34.19 4.92
N CYS A 190 12.95 33.17 4.75
CA CYS A 190 13.04 32.07 5.70
C CYS A 190 13.70 32.49 7.02
N GLU A 191 14.72 33.34 6.97
CA GLU A 191 15.36 33.95 8.15
C GLU A 191 14.40 34.82 8.93
N TRP A 192 13.48 35.51 8.24
CA TRP A 192 12.39 36.26 8.86
C TRP A 192 11.30 35.35 9.44
N LEU A 193 10.92 34.30 8.72
CA LEU A 193 9.85 33.38 9.13
C LEU A 193 10.25 32.55 10.36
N PHE A 194 11.48 32.05 10.40
CA PHE A 194 11.99 31.18 11.46
C PHE A 194 12.64 31.97 12.61
N GLN A 195 11.91 32.95 13.14
CA GLN A 195 12.28 33.75 14.32
C GLN A 195 11.35 33.45 15.50
N LYS A 196 11.80 33.69 16.73
CA LYS A 196 11.01 33.40 17.94
C LYS A 196 9.75 34.26 18.02
N GLU A 197 9.83 35.48 17.50
CA GLU A 197 8.77 36.49 17.45
C GLU A 197 7.63 36.08 16.51
N ARG A 198 7.91 35.15 15.57
CA ARG A 198 6.95 34.59 14.61
C ARG A 198 6.61 33.13 14.89
N ALA A 199 6.97 32.63 16.07
CA ALA A 199 6.62 31.28 16.48
C ALA A 199 5.09 31.12 16.62
N ASN A 200 4.63 29.87 16.64
CA ASN A 200 3.23 29.50 16.84
C ASN A 200 2.26 30.05 15.76
N CYS A 201 2.61 29.88 14.48
CA CYS A 201 1.78 30.32 13.36
C CYS A 201 1.49 29.23 12.31
N VAL A 202 0.39 29.40 11.57
CA VAL A 202 0.10 28.64 10.35
C VAL A 202 0.47 29.48 9.14
N VAL A 203 1.27 28.91 8.24
CA VAL A 203 1.71 29.57 7.01
C VAL A 203 1.05 28.87 5.82
N MET A 204 0.46 29.63 4.90
CA MET A 204 -0.31 29.10 3.79
C MET A 204 0.13 29.71 2.46
N ALA A 205 0.31 28.84 1.45
CA ALA A 205 0.45 29.24 0.06
C ALA A 205 -0.51 28.44 -0.83
N HIS A 206 -0.79 28.95 -2.04
CA HIS A 206 -1.62 28.23 -3.01
C HIS A 206 -0.78 27.27 -3.83
N ASN A 207 -1.11 25.98 -3.84
CA ASN A 207 -0.27 24.93 -4.45
C ASN A 207 1.11 24.81 -3.78
N PHE A 208 1.19 25.11 -2.48
CA PHE A 208 2.36 24.89 -1.63
C PHE A 208 2.96 23.50 -1.85
N GLN A 209 2.10 22.46 -1.91
CA GLN A 209 2.54 21.07 -2.07
C GLN A 209 3.29 20.80 -3.37
N GLY A 210 3.09 21.67 -4.36
CA GLY A 210 3.65 21.57 -5.68
C GLY A 210 4.72 22.60 -5.97
N TYR A 211 4.95 23.64 -5.19
CA TYR A 211 5.88 24.68 -5.65
C TYR A 211 6.64 25.27 -4.47
N ASP A 212 6.02 26.17 -3.72
CA ASP A 212 6.66 27.01 -2.72
C ASP A 212 7.37 26.22 -1.62
N SER A 213 6.83 25.05 -1.26
CA SER A 213 7.41 24.15 -0.26
C SER A 213 8.86 23.75 -0.55
N TYR A 214 9.26 23.64 -1.81
CA TYR A 214 10.62 23.22 -2.17
C TYR A 214 11.65 24.29 -1.86
N PHE A 215 11.32 25.58 -1.98
CA PHE A 215 12.22 26.66 -1.62
C PHE A 215 12.46 26.72 -0.11
N ILE A 216 11.43 26.51 0.70
CA ILE A 216 11.55 26.41 2.16
C ILE A 216 12.37 25.16 2.53
N LEU A 217 12.10 24.00 1.90
CA LEU A 217 12.87 22.78 2.15
C LEU A 217 14.35 22.92 1.79
N GLN A 218 14.70 23.62 0.71
CA GLN A 218 16.09 23.94 0.37
C GLN A 218 16.76 24.71 1.51
N TYR A 219 16.14 25.82 1.96
CA TYR A 219 16.68 26.62 3.05
C TYR A 219 16.88 25.82 4.34
N LEU A 220 15.85 25.06 4.76
CA LEU A 220 15.91 24.26 5.98
C LEU A 220 17.02 23.20 5.90
N ARG A 221 17.19 22.59 4.73
CA ARG A 221 18.23 21.59 4.48
C ARG A 221 19.63 22.22 4.53
N GLU A 222 19.84 23.33 3.83
CA GLU A 222 21.11 24.05 3.77
C GLU A 222 21.55 24.53 5.16
N ASN A 223 20.60 24.91 6.02
CA ASN A 223 20.84 25.38 7.39
C ASN A 223 20.78 24.28 8.46
N GLY A 224 20.56 23.01 8.08
CA GLY A 224 20.52 21.88 9.02
C GLY A 224 19.41 21.97 10.08
N VAL A 225 18.33 22.70 9.76
CA VAL A 225 17.15 22.88 10.62
C VAL A 225 16.29 21.63 10.53
N LYS A 226 15.95 21.05 11.69
CA LYS A 226 15.10 19.86 11.76
C LYS A 226 13.66 20.23 11.41
N TYR A 227 13.05 19.46 10.51
CA TYR A 227 11.65 19.61 10.12
C TYR A 227 10.97 18.25 9.96
N ASP A 228 9.63 18.28 10.01
CA ASP A 228 8.77 17.14 9.75
C ASP A 228 7.96 17.38 8.48
N VAL A 229 7.92 16.38 7.59
CA VAL A 229 7.32 16.51 6.27
C VAL A 229 6.43 15.34 5.92
N ILE A 230 5.22 15.65 5.44
CA ILE A 230 4.27 14.63 4.96
C ILE A 230 4.23 14.70 3.44
N MET A 231 4.65 13.62 2.78
CA MET A 231 4.81 13.57 1.33
C MET A 231 3.71 12.74 0.64
N ARG A 232 3.25 13.20 -0.53
CA ARG A 232 2.43 12.43 -1.48
C ARG A 232 3.15 12.33 -2.82
N GLY A 233 3.97 11.29 -2.97
CA GLY A 233 4.90 11.20 -4.09
C GLY A 233 5.96 12.29 -3.99
N ALA A 234 6.06 13.17 -4.98
CA ALA A 234 6.97 14.33 -4.96
C ALA A 234 6.32 15.60 -4.38
N LYS A 235 5.06 15.54 -3.91
CA LYS A 235 4.34 16.70 -3.38
C LYS A 235 4.43 16.76 -1.85
N VAL A 236 4.60 17.96 -1.30
CA VAL A 236 4.73 18.23 0.15
C VAL A 236 3.35 18.61 0.71
N LEU A 237 2.62 17.66 1.29
CA LEU A 237 1.27 17.97 1.82
C LEU A 237 1.30 18.90 3.03
N SER A 238 2.32 18.74 3.86
CA SER A 238 2.53 19.52 5.08
C SER A 238 4.03 19.57 5.37
N LEU A 239 4.47 20.70 5.91
CA LEU A 239 5.80 20.90 6.46
C LEU A 239 5.64 21.55 7.83
N SER A 240 6.22 20.95 8.86
CA SER A 240 6.20 21.45 10.23
C SER A 240 7.62 21.67 10.73
N VAL A 241 7.83 22.75 11.49
CA VAL A 241 9.10 23.06 12.14
C VAL A 241 8.84 23.28 13.63
N ASP A 242 8.91 22.19 14.39
CA ASP A 242 8.49 22.15 15.80
C ASP A 242 9.24 23.14 16.69
N MET A 243 10.51 23.42 16.38
CA MET A 243 11.33 24.39 17.12
C MET A 243 10.67 25.76 17.22
N PHE A 244 9.91 26.16 16.18
CA PHE A 244 9.20 27.43 16.12
C PHE A 244 7.68 27.25 16.24
N LYS A 245 7.18 26.00 16.39
CA LYS A 245 5.74 25.68 16.26
C LYS A 245 5.12 26.25 14.99
N ILE A 246 5.83 26.17 13.87
CA ILE A 246 5.35 26.68 12.56
C ILE A 246 4.84 25.50 11.73
N LYS A 247 3.64 25.64 11.19
CA LYS A 247 3.04 24.65 10.29
C LYS A 247 2.69 25.29 8.95
N CYS A 248 3.29 24.77 7.88
CA CYS A 248 3.05 25.19 6.52
C CYS A 248 2.02 24.26 5.85
N ILE A 249 0.94 24.84 5.30
CA ILE A 249 -0.17 24.11 4.67
C ILE A 249 -0.50 24.65 3.28
N ASP A 250 -1.20 23.84 2.49
CA ASP A 250 -1.60 24.17 1.13
C ASP A 250 -3.11 24.46 1.04
N SER A 251 -3.49 25.64 0.53
CA SER A 251 -4.91 25.96 0.33
C SER A 251 -5.60 25.00 -0.65
N LEU A 252 -4.89 24.41 -1.63
CA LEU A 252 -5.45 23.40 -2.55
C LEU A 252 -5.89 22.11 -1.86
N ASN A 253 -5.36 21.81 -0.67
CA ASN A 253 -5.80 20.64 0.09
C ASN A 253 -7.17 20.85 0.74
N PHE A 254 -7.65 22.10 0.81
CA PHE A 254 -8.94 22.49 1.35
C PHE A 254 -9.92 22.94 0.26
N ILE A 255 -9.44 23.78 -0.66
CA ILE A 255 -10.20 24.41 -1.73
C ILE A 255 -9.57 23.98 -3.07
N PRO A 256 -9.96 22.81 -3.63
CA PRO A 256 -9.33 22.20 -4.80
C PRO A 256 -9.76 22.85 -6.13
N MET A 257 -9.47 24.14 -6.30
CA MET A 257 -9.69 24.92 -7.53
C MET A 257 -8.53 25.91 -7.74
N ARG A 258 -8.47 26.59 -8.90
CA ARG A 258 -7.40 27.57 -9.16
C ARG A 258 -7.64 28.83 -8.33
N LEU A 259 -6.57 29.53 -7.95
CA LEU A 259 -6.65 30.80 -7.23
C LEU A 259 -7.55 31.83 -7.95
N ALA A 260 -7.42 31.95 -9.27
CA ALA A 260 -8.27 32.82 -10.10
C ALA A 260 -9.78 32.47 -10.08
N ASP A 261 -10.16 31.27 -9.62
CA ASP A 261 -11.57 30.88 -9.46
C ASP A 261 -12.10 31.23 -8.04
N PHE A 262 -11.24 31.62 -7.09
CA PHE A 262 -11.63 31.94 -5.71
C PHE A 262 -12.54 33.18 -5.63
N PRO A 263 -12.21 34.34 -6.26
CA PRO A 263 -13.01 35.56 -6.14
C PRO A 263 -14.47 35.33 -6.56
N LYS A 264 -14.67 34.69 -7.71
CA LYS A 264 -16.00 34.30 -8.20
C LYS A 264 -16.74 33.34 -7.27
N THR A 265 -16.03 32.43 -6.60
CA THR A 265 -16.64 31.43 -5.71
C THR A 265 -17.11 32.06 -4.40
N PHE A 266 -16.35 33.00 -3.86
CA PHE A 266 -16.64 33.65 -2.58
C PHE A 266 -17.31 35.02 -2.71
N GLY A 267 -17.53 35.50 -3.94
CA GLY A 267 -18.18 36.80 -4.18
C GLY A 267 -17.30 37.98 -3.80
N ILE A 268 -15.98 37.84 -3.94
CA ILE A 268 -14.98 38.84 -3.58
C ILE A 268 -14.42 39.47 -4.86
N ASP A 269 -14.18 40.78 -4.86
CA ASP A 269 -13.57 41.51 -6.00
C ASP A 269 -12.04 41.41 -5.98
N GLU A 270 -11.40 41.29 -7.15
CA GLU A 270 -9.93 41.24 -7.31
C GLU A 270 -9.29 42.64 -7.15
N LEU A 271 -8.10 42.72 -6.54
CA LEU A 271 -7.37 43.99 -6.38
C LEU A 271 -6.74 44.47 -7.68
N ALA A 272 -6.09 43.57 -8.44
CA ALA A 272 -5.52 43.86 -9.74
C ALA A 272 -6.16 42.96 -10.80
N LYS A 273 -6.69 43.57 -11.86
CA LYS A 273 -7.33 42.86 -12.98
C LYS A 273 -6.38 42.81 -14.18
N GLY A 274 -5.72 41.69 -14.43
CA GLY A 274 -4.77 41.59 -15.54
C GLY A 274 -4.03 40.26 -15.68
N TYR A 275 -3.06 40.24 -16.60
CA TYR A 275 -2.18 39.09 -16.85
C TYR A 275 -0.73 39.51 -16.60
N PHE A 276 0.08 38.62 -16.03
CA PHE A 276 1.51 38.87 -15.81
C PHE A 276 2.40 38.08 -16.80
N PRO A 277 3.48 38.68 -17.36
CA PRO A 277 4.35 38.02 -18.32
C PRO A 277 5.42 37.15 -17.63
N HIS A 278 5.04 35.98 -17.11
CA HIS A 278 5.96 35.11 -16.35
C HIS A 278 7.25 34.72 -17.11
N LEU A 279 7.24 34.64 -18.45
CA LEU A 279 8.45 34.33 -19.23
C LEU A 279 9.36 35.57 -19.45
N PHE A 280 8.86 36.76 -19.12
CA PHE A 280 9.63 38.01 -19.12
C PHE A 280 10.36 38.22 -17.79
N ASN A 281 9.98 37.49 -16.72
CA ASN A 281 10.66 37.51 -15.44
C ASN A 281 12.03 36.81 -15.55
N LYS A 282 13.05 37.63 -15.83
CA LYS A 282 14.45 37.28 -15.98
C LYS A 282 15.33 38.39 -15.43
N LYS A 283 16.56 38.05 -15.05
CA LYS A 283 17.51 39.03 -14.48
C LYS A 283 17.76 40.24 -15.39
N GLU A 284 17.80 40.02 -16.70
CA GLU A 284 17.97 41.05 -17.72
C GLU A 284 16.83 42.09 -17.77
N ASN A 285 15.63 41.75 -17.31
CA ASN A 285 14.43 42.60 -17.40
C ASN A 285 14.00 43.22 -16.06
N GLU A 286 14.71 42.95 -14.97
CA GLU A 286 14.30 43.38 -13.61
C GLU A 286 14.13 44.90 -13.46
N ASN A 287 14.86 45.69 -14.25
CA ASN A 287 14.75 47.16 -14.26
C ASN A 287 14.05 47.70 -15.52
N TYR A 288 13.30 46.86 -16.24
CA TYR A 288 12.63 47.26 -17.46
C TYR A 288 11.48 48.25 -17.17
N VAL A 289 11.54 49.41 -17.82
CA VAL A 289 10.45 50.39 -17.90
C VAL A 289 10.30 50.76 -19.37
N GLY A 290 9.13 50.47 -19.95
CA GLY A 290 8.91 50.68 -21.38
C GLY A 290 7.55 50.16 -21.84
N PRO A 291 7.35 49.94 -23.15
CA PRO A 291 6.11 49.41 -23.68
C PRO A 291 5.75 48.03 -23.09
N ILE A 292 4.47 47.67 -23.08
CA ILE A 292 4.00 46.35 -22.65
C ILE A 292 4.77 45.19 -23.33
N PRO A 293 5.21 44.16 -22.57
CA PRO A 293 5.94 43.04 -23.14
C PRO A 293 5.19 42.34 -24.28
N PRO A 294 5.91 41.82 -25.29
CA PRO A 294 5.29 41.07 -26.38
C PRO A 294 4.46 39.86 -25.90
N THR A 295 3.38 39.56 -26.62
CA THR A 295 2.44 38.47 -26.24
C THR A 295 3.07 37.09 -26.00
N PRO A 296 4.17 36.65 -26.65
CA PRO A 296 4.77 35.35 -26.35
C PRO A 296 5.23 35.19 -24.90
N TYR A 297 5.59 36.29 -24.22
CA TYR A 297 6.04 36.24 -22.82
C TYR A 297 4.94 35.90 -21.80
N TYR A 298 3.68 35.97 -22.21
CA TYR A 298 2.52 35.59 -21.40
C TYR A 298 2.06 34.14 -21.65
N ASN A 299 2.74 33.40 -22.53
CA ASN A 299 2.37 32.05 -22.96
C ASN A 299 0.89 31.89 -23.36
N PRO A 300 0.35 32.70 -24.30
CA PRO A 300 -1.06 32.64 -24.72
C PRO A 300 -1.45 31.28 -25.32
N ASN A 301 -0.49 30.52 -25.84
CA ASN A 301 -0.74 29.19 -26.40
C ASN A 301 -1.00 28.13 -25.31
N GLY A 302 -0.55 28.36 -24.08
CA GLY A 302 -0.88 27.55 -22.90
C GLY A 302 -2.24 27.88 -22.28
N MET A 303 -2.94 28.92 -22.76
CA MET A 303 -4.27 29.30 -22.31
C MET A 303 -5.37 28.49 -23.01
N SER A 304 -6.58 28.49 -22.43
CA SER A 304 -7.77 28.04 -23.16
C SER A 304 -8.09 29.03 -24.30
N PRO A 305 -8.81 28.61 -25.37
CA PRO A 305 -9.14 29.52 -26.46
C PRO A 305 -9.88 30.79 -26.02
N ALA A 306 -10.88 30.65 -25.13
CA ALA A 306 -11.61 31.79 -24.57
C ALA A 306 -10.70 32.71 -23.75
N ALA A 307 -9.84 32.15 -22.89
CA ALA A 307 -8.90 32.95 -22.10
C ALA A 307 -7.86 33.66 -22.99
N LYS A 308 -7.40 33.01 -24.07
CA LYS A 308 -6.49 33.61 -25.06
C LYS A 308 -7.14 34.79 -25.78
N GLU A 309 -8.42 34.68 -26.14
CA GLU A 309 -9.15 35.77 -26.79
C GLU A 309 -9.28 36.98 -25.87
N THR A 310 -9.72 36.77 -24.63
CA THR A 310 -9.78 37.80 -23.58
C THR A 310 -8.41 38.44 -23.36
N PHE A 311 -7.35 37.64 -23.26
CA PHE A 311 -5.97 38.11 -23.13
C PHE A 311 -5.53 38.97 -24.33
N LEU A 312 -5.79 38.53 -25.57
CA LEU A 312 -5.38 39.26 -26.77
C LEU A 312 -6.12 40.59 -26.92
N HIS A 313 -7.37 40.66 -26.45
CA HIS A 313 -8.12 41.92 -26.40
C HIS A 313 -7.55 42.86 -25.34
N TRP A 314 -7.30 42.34 -24.13
CA TRP A 314 -6.67 43.09 -23.04
C TRP A 314 -5.29 43.64 -23.43
N HIS A 315 -4.44 42.80 -24.03
CA HIS A 315 -3.08 43.19 -24.44
C HIS A 315 -3.09 44.24 -25.55
N ARG A 316 -3.98 44.10 -26.54
CA ARG A 316 -4.17 45.10 -27.60
C ARG A 316 -4.63 46.43 -27.02
N ASN A 317 -5.63 46.43 -26.13
CA ASN A 317 -6.12 47.64 -25.49
C ASN A 317 -5.00 48.38 -24.73
N LEU A 318 -4.18 47.69 -23.94
CA LEU A 318 -3.05 48.32 -23.25
C LEU A 318 -1.99 48.86 -24.22
N LYS A 319 -1.71 48.12 -25.30
CA LYS A 319 -0.78 48.56 -26.34
C LYS A 319 -1.28 49.80 -27.09
N ASP A 320 -2.55 49.82 -27.46
CA ASP A 320 -3.19 50.92 -28.20
C ASP A 320 -3.30 52.19 -27.34
N ASN A 321 -3.38 52.03 -26.01
CA ASN A 321 -3.34 53.14 -25.05
C ASN A 321 -1.92 53.53 -24.59
N GLU A 322 -0.88 53.06 -25.29
CA GLU A 322 0.54 53.36 -25.00
C GLU A 322 0.95 53.10 -23.53
N TYR A 323 0.40 52.04 -22.94
CA TYR A 323 0.66 51.68 -21.55
C TYR A 323 2.16 51.49 -21.28
N VAL A 324 2.68 52.21 -20.28
CA VAL A 324 4.06 52.08 -19.80
C VAL A 324 4.12 50.98 -18.74
N PHE A 325 4.71 49.86 -19.11
CA PHE A 325 4.93 48.72 -18.24
C PHE A 325 6.21 48.91 -17.44
N ASN A 326 6.08 49.02 -16.12
CA ASN A 326 7.17 49.03 -15.16
C ASN A 326 7.27 47.66 -14.48
N PHE A 327 8.30 46.88 -14.82
CA PHE A 327 8.40 45.49 -14.38
C PHE A 327 8.31 45.32 -12.85
N LYS A 328 8.97 46.19 -12.08
CA LYS A 328 9.01 46.11 -10.61
C LYS A 328 7.65 46.39 -9.97
N GLU A 329 6.96 47.42 -10.47
CA GLU A 329 5.62 47.76 -9.96
C GLU A 329 4.60 46.68 -10.33
N GLU A 330 4.70 46.12 -11.53
CA GLU A 330 3.78 45.11 -12.06
C GLU A 330 3.92 43.75 -11.36
N ILE A 331 5.15 43.27 -11.17
CA ILE A 331 5.38 41.99 -10.47
C ILE A 331 4.95 42.07 -9.01
N LEU A 332 5.21 43.21 -8.36
CA LEU A 332 4.80 43.46 -6.99
C LEU A 332 3.27 43.57 -6.88
N ALA A 333 2.61 44.32 -7.76
CA ALA A 333 1.16 44.43 -7.79
C ALA A 333 0.48 43.09 -8.07
N TYR A 334 1.04 42.27 -8.97
CA TYR A 334 0.55 40.94 -9.28
C TYR A 334 0.65 40.00 -8.06
N CYS A 335 1.84 39.88 -7.47
CA CYS A 335 2.07 39.02 -6.30
C CYS A 335 1.22 39.46 -5.09
N ARG A 336 1.10 40.78 -4.85
CA ARG A 336 0.20 41.32 -3.81
C ARG A 336 -1.24 40.93 -4.02
N SER A 337 -1.72 40.99 -5.26
CA SER A 337 -3.09 40.60 -5.61
C SER A 337 -3.34 39.12 -5.37
N ASP A 338 -2.40 38.24 -5.78
CA ASP A 338 -2.51 36.79 -5.55
C ASP A 338 -2.52 36.45 -4.05
N VAL A 339 -1.64 37.07 -3.25
CA VAL A 339 -1.60 36.88 -1.78
C VAL A 339 -2.85 37.42 -1.09
N ASP A 340 -3.37 38.58 -1.52
CA ASP A 340 -4.61 39.15 -0.97
C ASP A 340 -5.84 38.29 -1.29
N ILE A 341 -5.95 37.79 -2.53
CA ILE A 341 -7.02 36.86 -2.93
C ILE A 341 -6.94 35.60 -2.08
N LEU A 342 -5.74 35.03 -1.93
CA LEU A 342 -5.52 33.85 -1.10
C LEU A 342 -5.95 34.13 0.35
N ARG A 343 -5.49 35.24 0.95
CA ARG A 343 -5.82 35.65 2.33
C ARG A 343 -7.33 35.79 2.50
N ARG A 344 -7.97 36.70 1.76
CA ARG A 344 -9.40 37.03 1.96
C ARG A 344 -10.30 35.85 1.69
N CYS A 345 -10.08 35.09 0.62
CA CYS A 345 -10.92 33.94 0.30
C CYS A 345 -10.70 32.77 1.26
N CYS A 346 -9.49 32.53 1.76
CA CYS A 346 -9.27 31.50 2.78
C CYS A 346 -9.88 31.89 4.13
N LEU A 347 -9.81 33.17 4.53
CA LEU A 347 -10.48 33.67 5.73
C LEU A 347 -12.01 33.58 5.59
N GLU A 348 -12.58 33.96 4.46
CA GLU A 348 -14.01 33.78 4.18
C GLU A 348 -14.42 32.30 4.25
N PHE A 349 -13.63 31.41 3.64
CA PHE A 349 -13.85 29.97 3.74
C PHE A 349 -13.80 29.47 5.20
N ARG A 350 -12.83 29.93 5.99
CA ARG A 350 -12.66 29.59 7.41
C ARG A 350 -13.89 30.01 8.21
N GLU A 351 -14.37 31.24 8.02
CA GLU A 351 -15.52 31.78 8.72
C GLU A 351 -16.82 31.09 8.30
N LEU A 352 -17.04 30.86 7.00
CA LEU A 352 -18.19 30.06 6.53
C LEU A 352 -18.17 28.65 7.12
N PHE A 353 -16.99 28.01 7.17
CA PHE A 353 -16.85 26.67 7.74
C PHE A 353 -17.14 26.66 9.25
N ARG A 354 -16.61 27.62 10.00
CA ARG A 354 -16.84 27.80 11.44
C ARG A 354 -18.31 28.08 11.74
N ASN A 355 -18.95 29.00 11.02
CA ASN A 355 -20.36 29.35 11.20
C ASN A 355 -21.27 28.14 10.98
N VAL A 356 -20.95 27.26 10.03
CA VAL A 356 -21.75 26.07 9.75
C VAL A 356 -21.47 24.90 10.70
N THR A 357 -20.24 24.77 11.20
CA THR A 357 -19.77 23.53 11.87
C THR A 357 -19.25 23.70 13.29
N GLY A 358 -18.94 24.93 13.71
CA GLY A 358 -18.28 25.24 14.98
C GLY A 358 -16.81 24.83 15.06
N ILE A 359 -16.16 24.52 13.92
CA ILE A 359 -14.79 24.00 13.87
C ILE A 359 -13.95 24.83 12.90
N ASP A 360 -12.69 25.09 13.26
CA ASP A 360 -11.70 25.66 12.34
C ASP A 360 -11.12 24.58 11.42
N PRO A 361 -11.24 24.72 10.08
CA PRO A 361 -10.70 23.74 9.14
C PRO A 361 -9.16 23.75 9.06
N PHE A 362 -8.47 24.83 9.42
CA PHE A 362 -7.02 24.99 9.21
C PHE A 362 -6.17 24.68 10.43
N GLU A 363 -6.75 24.76 11.64
CA GLU A 363 -6.03 24.55 12.89
C GLU A 363 -5.50 23.10 13.01
N LYS A 364 -6.41 22.12 12.96
CA LYS A 364 -6.11 20.71 13.29
C LYS A 364 -6.11 19.77 12.09
N CYS A 365 -6.40 20.26 10.90
CA CYS A 365 -6.53 19.43 9.71
C CYS A 365 -5.49 19.80 8.66
N LEU A 366 -5.16 18.85 7.79
CA LEU A 366 -4.27 19.05 6.63
C LEU A 366 -5.00 19.07 5.30
N THR A 367 -6.24 18.55 5.30
CA THR A 367 -7.06 18.37 4.11
C THR A 367 -8.53 18.56 4.45
N ILE A 368 -9.33 18.94 3.44
CA ILE A 368 -10.79 19.02 3.56
C ILE A 368 -11.40 17.71 4.04
N ALA A 369 -10.87 16.55 3.62
CA ALA A 369 -11.35 15.25 4.06
C ALA A 369 -11.12 15.02 5.56
N SER A 370 -10.00 15.52 6.11
CA SER A 370 -9.73 15.46 7.55
C SER A 370 -10.66 16.39 8.32
N ALA A 371 -10.90 17.60 7.80
CA ALA A 371 -11.87 18.54 8.37
C ALA A 371 -13.28 17.94 8.39
N CYS A 372 -13.73 17.32 7.28
CA CYS A 372 -15.03 16.63 7.21
C CYS A 372 -15.17 15.54 8.27
N ASN A 373 -14.12 14.73 8.46
CA ASN A 373 -14.11 13.66 9.44
C ASN A 373 -14.10 14.21 10.88
N LEU A 374 -13.39 15.30 11.15
CA LEU A 374 -13.44 15.98 12.45
C LEU A 374 -14.84 16.55 12.74
N VAL A 375 -15.47 17.20 11.76
CA VAL A 375 -16.87 17.67 11.88
C VAL A 375 -17.81 16.51 12.19
N TYR A 376 -17.64 15.37 11.52
CA TYR A 376 -18.42 14.18 11.81
C TYR A 376 -18.24 13.70 13.25
N ARG A 377 -17.00 13.47 13.67
CA ARG A 377 -16.67 12.95 15.01
C ARG A 377 -17.07 13.89 16.15
N THR A 378 -17.07 15.20 15.91
CA THR A 378 -17.40 16.20 16.94
C THR A 378 -18.91 16.48 17.05
N ASN A 379 -19.62 16.48 15.92
CA ASN A 379 -21.01 16.96 15.89
C ASN A 379 -22.06 15.87 15.64
N TYR A 380 -21.67 14.68 15.16
CA TYR A 380 -22.61 13.69 14.62
C TYR A 380 -22.33 12.23 14.96
N LEU A 381 -21.11 11.89 15.41
CA LEU A 381 -20.77 10.54 15.80
C LEU A 381 -21.43 10.20 17.14
N GLU A 382 -22.31 9.21 17.12
CA GLU A 382 -22.86 8.62 18.33
C GLU A 382 -21.86 7.61 18.91
N GLU A 383 -21.75 7.55 20.23
CA GLU A 383 -20.86 6.61 20.93
C GLU A 383 -21.14 5.15 20.55
N ASN A 384 -20.09 4.34 20.49
CA ASN A 384 -20.19 2.90 20.26
C ASN A 384 -20.87 2.46 18.95
N THR A 385 -20.92 3.33 17.93
CA THR A 385 -21.62 3.04 16.66
C THR A 385 -20.73 2.58 15.51
N ILE A 386 -19.47 3.03 15.44
CA ILE A 386 -18.53 2.64 14.39
C ILE A 386 -17.40 1.84 15.02
N ALA A 387 -17.40 0.53 14.83
CA ALA A 387 -16.31 -0.32 15.28
C ALA A 387 -15.02 0.01 14.51
N ILE A 388 -13.89 0.01 15.22
CA ILE A 388 -12.57 0.14 14.60
C ILE A 388 -12.13 -1.24 14.16
N ILE A 389 -11.72 -1.33 12.90
CA ILE A 389 -11.20 -2.56 12.30
C ILE A 389 -9.71 -2.63 12.65
N PRO A 390 -9.28 -3.56 13.51
CA PRO A 390 -7.86 -3.70 13.78
C PRO A 390 -7.18 -4.28 12.53
N LEU A 391 -5.95 -3.84 12.26
CA LEU A 391 -5.17 -4.25 11.07
C LEU A 391 -4.97 -5.76 10.91
N ARG A 392 -5.21 -6.54 11.96
CA ARG A 392 -5.12 -8.01 11.98
C ARG A 392 -6.44 -8.68 12.36
N GLY A 393 -7.56 -7.99 12.19
CA GLY A 393 -8.87 -8.40 12.70
C GLY A 393 -8.98 -8.25 14.23
N TYR A 394 -10.13 -8.62 14.80
CA TYR A 394 -10.45 -8.46 16.23
C TYR A 394 -9.64 -9.35 17.19
N CYS A 395 -8.78 -10.25 16.66
CA CYS A 395 -7.91 -11.13 17.44
C CYS A 395 -6.42 -10.97 17.06
N PRO A 396 -5.83 -9.77 17.18
CA PRO A 396 -4.49 -9.47 16.66
C PRO A 396 -3.34 -10.16 17.41
N GLU A 397 -3.59 -10.70 18.61
CA GLU A 397 -2.61 -11.45 19.42
C GLU A 397 -2.62 -12.96 19.11
N ASN A 398 -3.65 -13.46 18.44
CA ASN A 398 -3.81 -14.90 18.15
C ASN A 398 -3.11 -15.27 16.84
N VAL A 399 -1.85 -14.84 16.70
CA VAL A 399 -0.99 -15.24 15.59
C VAL A 399 -0.43 -16.61 15.92
N GLN A 400 -1.28 -17.62 15.73
CA GLN A 400 -0.83 -19.01 15.76
C GLN A 400 0.10 -19.24 14.59
N SER A 401 1.26 -19.85 14.84
CA SER A 401 2.22 -20.13 13.77
C SER A 401 1.58 -21.04 12.71
N LEU A 402 1.91 -20.82 11.42
CA LEU A 402 1.45 -21.70 10.34
C LEU A 402 1.83 -23.18 10.60
N LEU A 403 2.98 -23.40 11.27
CA LEU A 403 3.41 -24.72 11.71
C LEU A 403 2.43 -25.35 12.70
N ALA A 404 1.99 -24.60 13.71
CA ALA A 404 1.00 -25.05 14.68
C ALA A 404 -0.36 -25.30 14.03
N GLN A 405 -0.82 -24.42 13.14
CA GLN A 405 -2.08 -24.61 12.40
C GLN A 405 -2.06 -25.91 11.57
N LYS A 406 -1.00 -26.14 10.80
CA LYS A 406 -0.84 -27.37 10.02
C LYS A 406 -0.80 -28.62 10.90
N TRP A 407 -0.06 -28.55 12.01
CA TRP A 407 0.09 -29.69 12.92
C TRP A 407 -1.21 -30.02 13.67
N LEU A 408 -1.93 -29.02 14.16
CA LEU A 408 -3.21 -29.22 14.84
C LEU A 408 -4.28 -29.74 13.88
N SER A 409 -4.35 -29.19 12.66
CA SER A 409 -5.25 -29.68 11.60
C SER A 409 -4.95 -31.14 11.26
N TYR A 410 -3.67 -31.48 11.08
CA TYR A 410 -3.25 -32.88 10.86
C TYR A 410 -3.58 -33.79 12.04
N THR A 411 -3.40 -33.31 13.28
CA THR A 411 -3.66 -34.09 14.50
C THR A 411 -5.14 -34.29 14.75
N ALA A 412 -5.96 -33.28 14.48
CA ALA A 412 -7.41 -33.35 14.53
C ALA A 412 -7.93 -34.41 13.56
N GLU A 413 -7.47 -34.35 12.31
CA GLU A 413 -7.89 -35.28 11.26
C GLU A 413 -7.41 -36.71 11.51
N ARG A 414 -6.15 -36.88 11.90
CA ARG A 414 -5.58 -38.22 12.18
C ARG A 414 -6.26 -38.92 13.35
N ASN A 415 -6.71 -38.16 14.34
CA ASN A 415 -7.34 -38.72 15.54
C ASN A 415 -8.87 -38.63 15.50
N GLU A 416 -9.45 -38.11 14.41
CA GLU A 416 -10.90 -37.91 14.24
C GLU A 416 -11.53 -37.11 15.40
N ILE A 417 -10.85 -36.06 15.84
CA ILE A 417 -11.29 -35.17 16.93
C ILE A 417 -11.39 -33.72 16.44
N ASP A 418 -12.29 -32.94 17.03
CA ASP A 418 -12.39 -31.50 16.74
C ASP A 418 -11.52 -30.69 17.70
N ILE A 419 -10.34 -30.27 17.25
CA ILE A 419 -9.46 -29.44 18.08
C ILE A 419 -9.84 -27.98 17.88
N GLN A 420 -10.40 -27.34 18.90
CA GLN A 420 -10.62 -25.90 18.94
C GLN A 420 -9.26 -25.16 18.88
N HIS A 421 -9.08 -24.31 17.87
CA HIS A 421 -7.92 -23.44 17.68
C HIS A 421 -8.33 -22.11 17.04
N ASN A 422 -7.36 -21.25 16.67
CA ASN A 422 -7.65 -19.88 16.26
C ASN A 422 -8.52 -19.72 15.00
N ARG A 423 -8.65 -20.74 14.13
CA ARG A 423 -9.44 -20.68 12.88
C ARG A 423 -10.81 -21.38 12.95
N ASN A 424 -11.11 -22.12 14.01
CA ASN A 424 -12.36 -22.90 14.15
C ASN A 424 -13.01 -22.74 15.55
N GLY A 425 -13.34 -21.51 15.92
CA GLY A 425 -14.01 -21.21 17.19
C GLY A 425 -13.15 -20.46 18.22
N GLY A 426 -11.91 -20.10 17.86
CA GLY A 426 -11.00 -19.30 18.68
C GLY A 426 -10.20 -20.13 19.69
N GLU A 427 -9.06 -19.62 20.15
CA GLU A 427 -8.20 -20.34 21.12
C GLU A 427 -8.84 -20.39 22.52
N LYS A 428 -8.83 -21.57 23.16
CA LYS A 428 -9.29 -21.73 24.55
C LYS A 428 -8.31 -21.05 25.50
N ARG A 429 -8.83 -20.24 26.43
CA ARG A 429 -8.06 -19.60 27.49
C ARG A 429 -8.10 -20.45 28.76
N VAL A 430 -6.93 -20.74 29.32
CA VAL A 430 -6.75 -21.39 30.63
C VAL A 430 -5.87 -20.52 31.51
N GLY A 431 -6.47 -19.89 32.52
CA GLY A 431 -5.81 -18.86 33.31
C GLY A 431 -5.34 -17.70 32.43
N TRP A 432 -4.02 -17.44 32.45
CA TRP A 432 -3.40 -16.38 31.64
C TRP A 432 -2.90 -16.86 30.27
N TYR A 433 -2.99 -18.15 29.98
CA TYR A 433 -2.47 -18.75 28.76
C TYR A 433 -3.58 -19.00 27.74
N LEU A 434 -3.29 -18.70 26.48
CA LEU A 434 -4.04 -19.21 25.34
C LEU A 434 -3.38 -20.53 24.90
N LEU A 435 -4.21 -21.54 24.67
CA LEU A 435 -3.79 -22.83 24.16
C LEU A 435 -3.67 -22.78 22.64
N ASP A 436 -2.67 -23.45 22.07
CA ASP A 436 -2.59 -23.59 20.61
C ASP A 436 -3.77 -24.42 20.09
N GLY A 437 -4.14 -25.50 20.78
CA GLY A 437 -5.34 -26.27 20.49
C GLY A 437 -5.99 -26.83 21.74
N TYR A 438 -7.30 -27.03 21.72
CA TYR A 438 -8.05 -27.59 22.84
C TYR A 438 -9.13 -28.55 22.37
N HIS A 439 -9.23 -29.71 23.00
CA HIS A 439 -10.30 -30.67 22.76
C HIS A 439 -11.12 -30.85 24.04
N GLU A 440 -12.40 -30.46 23.98
CA GLU A 440 -13.29 -30.37 25.15
C GLU A 440 -13.60 -31.76 25.73
N GLU A 441 -13.91 -32.76 24.89
CA GLU A 441 -14.33 -34.10 25.34
C GLU A 441 -13.27 -34.82 26.18
N THR A 442 -12.00 -34.71 25.77
CA THR A 442 -10.88 -35.36 26.48
C THR A 442 -10.13 -34.41 27.41
N HIS A 443 -10.64 -33.19 27.60
CA HIS A 443 -10.02 -32.13 28.39
C HIS A 443 -8.53 -31.94 28.07
N THR A 444 -8.19 -32.00 26.76
CA THR A 444 -6.82 -32.07 26.26
C THR A 444 -6.36 -30.73 25.70
N ALA A 445 -5.22 -30.24 26.20
CA ALA A 445 -4.55 -29.03 25.74
C ALA A 445 -3.36 -29.41 24.83
N TYR A 446 -3.40 -28.95 23.59
CA TYR A 446 -2.33 -29.12 22.60
C TYR A 446 -1.45 -27.87 22.54
N GLU A 447 -0.14 -28.05 22.58
CA GLU A 447 0.86 -26.98 22.62
C GLU A 447 1.98 -27.24 21.60
N VAL A 448 2.21 -26.30 20.68
CA VAL A 448 3.18 -26.42 19.59
C VAL A 448 4.30 -25.40 19.77
N HIS A 449 5.46 -25.87 20.22
CA HIS A 449 6.58 -25.03 20.60
C HIS A 449 7.57 -24.81 19.46
N GLY A 450 7.54 -23.61 18.86
CA GLY A 450 8.61 -23.12 17.98
C GLY A 450 9.97 -23.10 18.69
N CYS A 451 10.98 -23.78 18.15
CA CYS A 451 12.25 -24.05 18.82
C CYS A 451 13.04 -22.78 19.13
N PHE A 452 12.98 -21.78 18.24
CA PHE A 452 13.63 -20.48 18.41
C PHE A 452 12.92 -19.62 19.48
N TRP A 453 11.58 -19.62 19.48
CA TRP A 453 10.77 -18.75 20.34
C TRP A 453 10.62 -19.28 21.77
N HIS A 454 10.66 -20.60 21.94
CA HIS A 454 10.39 -21.28 23.21
C HIS A 454 11.63 -21.94 23.84
N GLY A 455 12.83 -21.76 23.26
CA GLY A 455 14.07 -22.22 23.88
C GLY A 455 14.26 -23.75 23.83
N CYS A 456 14.29 -24.35 22.64
CA CYS A 456 14.47 -25.81 22.55
C CYS A 456 15.89 -26.25 22.97
N ILE A 457 15.99 -27.03 24.05
CA ILE A 457 17.26 -27.56 24.58
C ILE A 457 18.00 -28.51 23.62
N ASN A 458 17.30 -29.09 22.65
CA ASN A 458 17.89 -29.98 21.65
C ASN A 458 18.48 -29.22 20.45
N CYS A 459 18.03 -27.98 20.20
CA CYS A 459 18.42 -27.20 19.03
C CYS A 459 19.38 -26.05 19.36
N TYR A 460 19.43 -25.64 20.62
CA TYR A 460 20.20 -24.50 21.09
C TYR A 460 20.84 -24.79 22.44
N THR A 461 22.05 -24.27 22.65
CA THR A 461 22.71 -24.37 23.95
C THR A 461 22.04 -23.45 24.96
N ARG A 462 22.09 -23.81 26.25
CA ARG A 462 21.41 -23.11 27.34
C ARG A 462 21.71 -21.60 27.35
N ASP A 463 22.97 -21.24 27.15
CA ASP A 463 23.45 -19.85 27.21
C ASP A 463 23.30 -19.08 25.90
N THR A 464 22.78 -19.71 24.83
CA THR A 464 22.51 -19.00 23.57
C THR A 464 21.54 -17.86 23.83
N MET A 465 21.89 -16.64 23.46
CA MET A 465 20.97 -15.49 23.54
C MET A 465 20.02 -15.50 22.35
N ASN A 466 18.71 -15.43 22.62
CA ASN A 466 17.71 -15.12 21.62
C ASN A 466 17.76 -13.60 21.35
N PRO A 467 18.15 -13.18 20.13
CA PRO A 467 18.37 -11.76 19.81
C PRO A 467 17.07 -10.94 19.80
N VAL A 468 15.92 -11.59 19.57
CA VAL A 468 14.61 -10.92 19.48
C VAL A 468 14.00 -10.73 20.87
N LYS A 469 14.11 -11.73 21.76
CA LYS A 469 13.53 -11.69 23.11
C LYS A 469 14.48 -11.14 24.16
N GLY A 470 15.77 -10.95 23.84
CA GLY A 470 16.79 -10.46 24.77
C GLY A 470 16.99 -11.37 25.98
N LYS A 471 16.79 -12.69 25.82
CA LYS A 471 16.84 -13.71 26.87
C LYS A 471 17.64 -14.91 26.43
N THR A 472 18.18 -15.67 27.38
CA THR A 472 18.83 -16.94 27.04
C THR A 472 17.79 -17.97 26.58
N MET A 473 18.21 -18.93 25.76
CA MET A 473 17.36 -20.04 25.36
C MET A 473 16.93 -20.86 26.58
N HIS A 474 17.74 -20.92 27.64
CA HIS A 474 17.36 -21.52 28.90
C HIS A 474 16.21 -20.77 29.60
N ASP A 475 16.23 -19.43 29.66
CA ASP A 475 15.16 -18.64 30.26
C ASP A 475 13.83 -18.81 29.50
N LEU A 476 13.91 -18.92 28.16
CA LEU A 476 12.74 -19.18 27.32
C LEU A 476 12.19 -20.59 27.56
N HIS A 477 13.07 -21.59 27.65
CA HIS A 477 12.70 -22.97 27.95
C HIS A 477 11.99 -23.09 29.30
N GLN A 478 12.54 -22.44 30.33
CA GLN A 478 12.01 -22.50 31.68
C GLN A 478 10.58 -21.95 31.74
N LYS A 479 10.30 -20.86 31.01
CA LYS A 479 8.93 -20.32 30.88
C LYS A 479 7.97 -21.27 30.19
N THR A 480 8.43 -21.98 29.16
CA THR A 480 7.62 -23.01 28.50
C THR A 480 7.28 -24.14 29.48
N VAL A 481 8.26 -24.63 30.24
CA VAL A 481 8.04 -25.65 31.27
C VAL A 481 7.07 -25.18 32.36
N GLU A 482 7.19 -23.93 32.82
CA GLU A 482 6.26 -23.32 33.77
C GLU A 482 4.82 -23.31 33.24
N LYS A 483 4.60 -22.94 31.97
CA LYS A 483 3.28 -22.99 31.31
C LYS A 483 2.72 -24.41 31.31
N ILE A 484 3.51 -25.40 30.89
CA ILE A 484 3.06 -26.79 30.80
C ILE A 484 2.73 -27.37 32.18
N GLN A 485 3.54 -27.08 33.20
CA GLN A 485 3.25 -27.48 34.58
C GLN A 485 1.96 -26.84 35.11
N TYR A 486 1.75 -25.55 34.82
CA TYR A 486 0.52 -24.87 35.18
C TYR A 486 -0.71 -25.56 34.59
N LEU A 487 -0.70 -25.89 33.28
CA LEU A 487 -1.82 -26.57 32.61
C LEU A 487 -2.10 -27.95 33.21
N LYS A 488 -1.06 -28.74 33.49
CA LYS A 488 -1.19 -30.04 34.16
C LYS A 488 -1.78 -29.91 35.57
N ASN A 489 -1.36 -28.91 36.33
CA ASN A 489 -1.87 -28.64 37.68
C ASN A 489 -3.34 -28.19 37.68
N GLN A 490 -3.83 -27.63 36.57
CA GLN A 490 -5.25 -27.30 36.38
C GLN A 490 -6.09 -28.50 35.92
N GLY A 491 -5.50 -29.70 35.81
CA GLY A 491 -6.21 -30.92 35.43
C GLY A 491 -6.35 -31.14 33.91
N TYR A 492 -5.58 -30.44 33.08
CA TYR A 492 -5.59 -30.68 31.62
C TYR A 492 -4.66 -31.82 31.23
N ASN A 493 -5.09 -32.63 30.27
CA ASN A 493 -4.24 -33.58 29.57
C ASN A 493 -3.39 -32.79 28.56
N VAL A 494 -2.10 -32.59 28.82
CA VAL A 494 -1.26 -31.73 27.96
C VAL A 494 -0.45 -32.53 26.95
N VAL A 495 -0.66 -32.26 25.67
CA VAL A 495 0.12 -32.81 24.55
C VAL A 495 1.03 -31.71 24.00
N GLU A 496 2.33 -31.82 24.28
CA GLU A 496 3.34 -30.90 23.76
C GLU A 496 4.09 -31.48 22.56
N VAL A 497 4.37 -30.64 21.56
CA VAL A 497 5.23 -30.99 20.43
C VAL A 497 6.16 -29.82 20.11
N TRP A 498 7.42 -30.13 19.78
CA TRP A 498 8.42 -29.13 19.43
C TRP A 498 8.62 -29.06 17.93
N GLU A 499 8.88 -27.87 17.38
CA GLU A 499 9.15 -27.66 15.96
C GLU A 499 10.20 -28.64 15.42
N CYS A 500 11.30 -28.86 16.14
CA CYS A 500 12.37 -29.80 15.77
C CYS A 500 11.92 -31.27 15.68
N ARG A 501 10.85 -31.62 16.39
CA ARG A 501 10.22 -32.93 16.31
C ARG A 501 9.25 -32.97 15.12
N ILE A 502 8.45 -31.92 14.92
CA ILE A 502 7.52 -31.82 13.78
C ILE A 502 8.27 -31.99 12.47
N ASN A 503 9.29 -31.19 12.16
CA ASN A 503 9.96 -31.33 10.86
C ASN A 503 10.85 -32.59 10.75
N ARG A 504 11.05 -33.35 11.84
CA ARG A 504 11.68 -34.69 11.79
C ARG A 504 10.62 -35.71 11.38
N GLU A 505 9.45 -35.64 12.00
CA GLU A 505 8.27 -36.39 11.57
C GLU A 505 7.91 -36.07 10.11
N LEU A 506 7.96 -34.81 9.65
CA LEU A 506 7.78 -34.46 8.23
C LEU A 506 8.86 -35.02 7.29
N ALA A 507 10.04 -35.34 7.81
CA ALA A 507 11.10 -35.95 7.01
C ALA A 507 10.87 -37.46 6.82
N ASP A 508 10.24 -38.11 7.80
CA ASP A 508 10.10 -39.56 7.89
C ASP A 508 8.66 -40.05 7.58
N ASN A 509 7.66 -39.17 7.62
CA ASN A 509 6.23 -39.46 7.43
C ASN A 509 5.70 -38.76 6.17
N GLU A 510 5.55 -39.53 5.08
CA GLU A 510 5.07 -39.02 3.78
C GLU A 510 3.63 -38.49 3.84
N ASP A 511 2.75 -39.09 4.66
CA ASP A 511 1.35 -38.65 4.79
C ASP A 511 1.27 -37.26 5.43
N MET A 512 2.02 -37.05 6.52
CA MET A 512 2.10 -35.76 7.19
C MET A 512 2.67 -34.68 6.26
N LYS A 513 3.67 -35.05 5.46
CA LYS A 513 4.28 -34.14 4.48
C LYS A 513 3.30 -33.76 3.37
N TYR A 514 2.58 -34.73 2.81
CA TYR A 514 1.54 -34.48 1.81
C TYR A 514 0.46 -33.54 2.35
N TYR A 515 -0.02 -33.79 3.57
CA TYR A 515 -1.00 -32.94 4.24
C TYR A 515 -0.50 -31.49 4.41
N PHE A 516 0.74 -31.33 4.89
CA PHE A 516 1.35 -30.01 5.08
C PHE A 516 1.54 -29.27 3.76
N ASP A 517 1.83 -29.96 2.66
CA ASP A 517 2.00 -29.39 1.32
C ASP A 517 0.67 -28.99 0.67
N GLN A 518 -0.43 -29.70 0.99
CA GLN A 518 -1.78 -29.42 0.49
C GLN A 518 -2.59 -28.47 1.38
N TYR A 519 -2.12 -28.17 2.60
CA TYR A 519 -2.82 -27.27 3.53
C TYR A 519 -3.06 -25.89 2.89
N ASP A 520 -4.30 -25.66 2.47
CA ASP A 520 -4.79 -24.39 1.93
C ASP A 520 -5.36 -23.56 3.08
N GLY A 521 -4.47 -22.82 3.74
CA GLY A 521 -4.88 -21.85 4.73
C GLY A 521 -5.52 -20.65 4.04
N VAL A 522 -6.84 -20.66 3.84
CA VAL A 522 -7.56 -19.47 3.34
C VAL A 522 -7.32 -18.31 4.32
N ASP A 523 -6.63 -17.26 3.87
CA ASP A 523 -6.44 -16.06 4.66
C ASP A 523 -7.79 -15.34 4.85
N PRO A 524 -8.03 -14.67 5.99
CA PRO A 524 -9.22 -13.84 6.15
C PRO A 524 -9.36 -12.83 5.01
N LEU A 525 -10.60 -12.55 4.62
CA LEU A 525 -10.89 -11.52 3.62
C LEU A 525 -10.35 -10.16 4.09
N GLU A 526 -9.43 -9.58 3.32
CA GLU A 526 -8.94 -8.22 3.54
C GLU A 526 -9.98 -7.20 3.06
N PRO A 527 -10.64 -6.43 3.94
CA PRO A 527 -11.73 -5.53 3.52
C PRO A 527 -11.30 -4.46 2.53
N ARG A 528 -10.01 -4.15 2.48
CA ARG A 528 -9.43 -3.19 1.54
C ARG A 528 -9.43 -3.72 0.10
N ASP A 529 -9.39 -5.02 -0.12
CA ASP A 529 -9.45 -5.61 -1.47
C ASP A 529 -10.84 -5.47 -2.11
N ALA A 530 -11.87 -5.19 -1.29
CA ALA A 530 -13.21 -4.84 -1.74
C ALA A 530 -13.39 -3.34 -2.05
N LEU A 531 -12.39 -2.49 -1.74
CA LEU A 531 -12.48 -1.05 -1.98
C LEU A 531 -12.10 -0.70 -3.44
N TYR A 532 -13.12 -0.46 -4.25
CA TYR A 532 -12.98 0.05 -5.61
C TYR A 532 -13.51 1.48 -5.73
N GLY A 533 -12.99 2.26 -6.69
CA GLY A 533 -13.48 3.60 -6.99
C GLY A 533 -14.79 3.60 -7.78
N GLY A 534 -15.09 4.75 -8.42
CA GLY A 534 -16.15 4.85 -9.43
C GLY A 534 -15.87 3.97 -10.65
N ARG A 535 -16.92 3.57 -11.37
CA ARG A 535 -16.79 2.77 -12.60
C ARG A 535 -16.75 3.69 -13.81
N THR A 536 -15.75 3.53 -14.67
CA THR A 536 -15.63 4.28 -15.93
C THR A 536 -15.39 3.32 -17.08
N ASN A 537 -16.15 3.42 -18.18
CA ASN A 537 -15.86 2.67 -19.39
C ASN A 537 -16.44 3.34 -20.65
N ALA A 538 -15.88 2.98 -21.81
CA ALA A 538 -16.43 3.28 -23.12
C ALA A 538 -16.97 1.99 -23.74
N SER A 539 -18.29 1.83 -23.78
CA SER A 539 -18.94 0.66 -24.39
C SER A 539 -18.92 0.72 -25.91
N ARG A 540 -19.07 1.92 -26.49
CA ARG A 540 -18.99 2.15 -27.93
C ARG A 540 -18.01 3.30 -28.22
N LEU A 541 -17.09 3.07 -29.14
CA LEU A 541 -16.02 4.03 -29.45
C LEU A 541 -16.43 5.11 -30.44
N TYR A 542 -17.41 4.85 -31.31
CA TYR A 542 -17.92 5.81 -32.29
C TYR A 542 -19.41 5.63 -32.53
N HIS A 543 -20.16 6.72 -32.63
CA HIS A 543 -21.54 6.74 -33.13
C HIS A 543 -21.85 8.08 -33.77
N GLU A 544 -22.61 8.03 -34.85
CA GLU A 544 -23.17 9.18 -35.55
C GLU A 544 -24.65 8.91 -35.70
N CYS A 545 -25.48 9.84 -35.22
CA CYS A 545 -26.93 9.69 -35.19
C CYS A 545 -27.50 9.66 -36.60
N ASN A 546 -28.45 8.77 -36.83
CA ASN A 546 -29.39 8.85 -37.95
C ASN A 546 -30.52 9.85 -37.63
N ASP A 547 -31.39 10.15 -38.60
CA ASP A 547 -32.48 11.14 -38.47
C ASP A 547 -33.45 10.86 -37.30
N ASP A 548 -33.56 9.60 -36.87
CA ASP A 548 -34.43 9.12 -35.79
C ASP A 548 -33.73 8.94 -34.43
N GLU A 549 -32.42 9.21 -34.34
CA GLU A 549 -31.61 8.97 -33.14
C GLU A 549 -31.11 10.29 -32.51
N LYS A 550 -31.01 10.31 -31.18
CA LYS A 550 -30.38 11.40 -30.42
C LYS A 550 -29.45 10.82 -29.38
N ILE A 551 -28.24 11.37 -29.20
CA ILE A 551 -27.40 10.96 -28.06
C ILE A 551 -27.64 11.90 -26.89
N ARG A 552 -28.00 11.33 -25.73
CA ARG A 552 -28.23 12.05 -24.46
C ARG A 552 -27.01 11.94 -23.55
N PHE A 553 -26.77 12.98 -22.75
CA PHE A 553 -25.74 12.99 -21.72
C PHE A 553 -26.36 13.38 -20.38
N MET A 554 -26.48 12.41 -19.49
CA MET A 554 -27.10 12.57 -18.18
C MET A 554 -26.07 12.40 -17.07
N LYS A 555 -26.28 13.12 -15.96
CA LYS A 555 -25.40 13.09 -14.79
C LYS A 555 -26.19 13.07 -13.49
N CYS A 556 -25.76 12.26 -12.54
CA CYS A 556 -26.28 12.24 -11.18
C CYS A 556 -25.48 13.21 -10.31
N GLY A 557 -26.15 14.20 -9.71
CA GLY A 557 -25.47 15.23 -8.90
C GLY A 557 -24.93 14.72 -7.56
N THR A 558 -25.52 13.65 -7.01
CA THR A 558 -25.10 12.98 -5.76
C THR A 558 -25.89 11.69 -5.60
N PHE A 559 -25.26 10.50 -5.56
CA PHE A 559 -25.99 9.25 -5.34
C PHE A 559 -26.67 9.26 -3.95
N PRO A 560 -27.94 8.86 -3.84
CA PRO A 560 -28.61 8.76 -2.55
C PRO A 560 -27.95 7.63 -1.78
N LYS A 561 -27.83 7.74 -0.46
CA LYS A 561 -27.15 6.71 0.35
C LYS A 561 -28.14 6.06 1.29
N PRO A 562 -28.03 4.75 1.54
CA PRO A 562 -28.85 4.06 2.52
C PRO A 562 -28.72 4.72 3.91
N ARG A 563 -29.67 4.42 4.81
CA ARG A 563 -29.62 4.84 6.22
C ARG A 563 -28.35 4.30 6.89
N MET A 564 -27.25 5.03 6.76
CA MET A 564 -25.96 4.77 7.40
C MET A 564 -25.82 5.66 8.64
N THR A 565 -24.94 5.27 9.56
CA THR A 565 -24.58 6.04 10.76
C THR A 565 -24.15 7.48 10.46
N CYS A 566 -23.66 7.76 9.25
CA CYS A 566 -23.24 9.09 8.81
C CYS A 566 -24.35 9.95 8.16
N SER A 567 -25.60 9.44 8.11
CA SER A 567 -26.71 10.05 7.38
C SER A 567 -27.03 11.48 7.82
N ARG A 568 -27.00 11.78 9.13
CA ARG A 568 -27.33 13.12 9.65
C ARG A 568 -26.43 14.23 9.09
N THR A 569 -25.12 13.99 9.03
CA THR A 569 -24.16 14.96 8.48
C THR A 569 -24.40 15.19 7.01
N ILE A 570 -24.63 14.12 6.25
CA ILE A 570 -24.89 14.18 4.81
C ILE A 570 -26.18 14.98 4.55
N LEU A 571 -27.26 14.70 5.29
CA LEU A 571 -28.53 15.40 5.16
C LEU A 571 -28.39 16.90 5.48
N LYS A 572 -27.62 17.29 6.49
CA LYS A 572 -27.36 18.71 6.80
C LYS A 572 -26.67 19.41 5.63
N PHE A 573 -25.58 18.86 5.11
CA PHE A 573 -24.86 19.52 4.00
C PHE A 573 -25.63 19.45 2.67
N LEU A 574 -26.51 18.46 2.49
CA LEU A 574 -27.44 18.45 1.36
C LEU A 574 -28.47 19.58 1.48
N LYS A 575 -29.07 19.76 2.67
CA LYS A 575 -29.98 20.87 2.95
C LYS A 575 -29.31 22.21 2.64
N ILE A 576 -28.12 22.47 3.19
CA ILE A 576 -27.37 23.72 2.96
C ILE A 576 -27.05 23.90 1.48
N LYS A 577 -26.61 22.84 0.78
CA LYS A 577 -26.33 22.90 -0.66
C LYS A 577 -27.58 23.29 -1.45
N GLN A 578 -28.75 22.77 -1.08
CA GLN A 578 -30.00 23.03 -1.78
C GLN A 578 -30.50 24.45 -1.51
N GLU A 579 -30.52 24.88 -0.24
CA GLU A 579 -30.89 26.24 0.17
C GLU A 579 -30.00 27.28 -0.52
N ALA A 580 -28.67 27.03 -0.54
CA ALA A 580 -27.70 27.90 -1.21
C ALA A 580 -27.75 27.86 -2.76
N SER A 581 -28.61 27.03 -3.37
CA SER A 581 -28.78 26.99 -4.82
C SER A 581 -29.79 28.02 -5.34
N GLY A 582 -30.59 28.61 -4.45
CA GLY A 582 -31.76 29.41 -4.81
C GLY A 582 -32.92 28.56 -5.34
N TYR A 583 -34.06 29.22 -5.57
CA TYR A 583 -35.24 28.60 -6.15
C TYR A 583 -35.04 28.21 -7.63
N PRO A 584 -35.71 27.15 -8.11
CA PRO A 584 -35.78 26.85 -9.54
C PRO A 584 -36.28 28.05 -10.35
N LYS A 585 -35.83 28.18 -11.60
CA LYS A 585 -36.23 29.30 -12.49
C LYS A 585 -37.74 29.37 -12.71
N ASP A 586 -38.41 28.23 -12.63
CA ASP A 586 -39.85 28.09 -12.87
C ASP A 586 -40.70 28.38 -11.62
N SER A 587 -40.06 28.63 -10.46
CA SER A 587 -40.71 28.93 -9.18
C SER A 587 -40.73 30.43 -8.88
N VAL A 588 -41.57 31.16 -9.61
CA VAL A 588 -41.67 32.62 -9.57
C VAL A 588 -42.69 33.09 -8.52
N THR A 589 -43.80 32.37 -8.33
CA THR A 589 -44.84 32.70 -7.33
C THR A 589 -44.60 32.05 -5.98
N GLU A 590 -45.21 32.60 -4.93
CA GLU A 590 -45.10 32.06 -3.58
C GLU A 590 -45.73 30.65 -3.47
N GLU A 591 -46.82 30.37 -4.20
CA GLU A 591 -47.39 29.01 -4.22
C GLU A 591 -46.43 28.01 -4.88
N GLN A 592 -45.74 28.41 -5.96
CA GLN A 592 -44.75 27.56 -6.62
C GLN A 592 -43.54 27.28 -5.73
N ARG A 593 -43.09 28.28 -4.96
CA ARG A 593 -42.02 28.14 -3.97
C ARG A 593 -42.41 27.20 -2.83
N GLN A 594 -43.63 27.33 -2.30
CA GLN A 594 -44.14 26.44 -1.26
C GLN A 594 -44.35 25.02 -1.79
N HIS A 595 -44.84 24.87 -3.03
CA HIS A 595 -44.95 23.58 -3.69
C HIS A 595 -43.59 22.90 -3.81
N TYR A 596 -42.56 23.64 -4.26
CA TYR A 596 -41.20 23.15 -4.35
C TYR A 596 -40.65 22.65 -3.00
N VAL A 597 -40.86 23.40 -1.91
CA VAL A 597 -40.45 23.00 -0.56
C VAL A 597 -41.15 21.73 -0.10
N ASN A 598 -42.47 21.64 -0.31
CA ASN A 598 -43.27 20.48 0.06
C ASN A 598 -42.90 19.24 -0.76
N GLU A 599 -42.67 19.41 -2.06
CA GLU A 599 -42.23 18.35 -2.97
C GLU A 599 -40.84 17.83 -2.57
N TYR A 600 -39.90 18.74 -2.26
CA TYR A 600 -38.57 18.37 -1.82
C TYR A 600 -38.60 17.57 -0.51
N PHE A 601 -39.44 17.97 0.43
CA PHE A 601 -39.67 17.21 1.67
C PHE A 601 -40.27 15.84 1.39
N GLY A 602 -41.34 15.76 0.58
CA GLY A 602 -42.02 14.50 0.25
C GLY A 602 -41.11 13.47 -0.43
N LYS A 603 -40.19 13.92 -1.29
CA LYS A 603 -39.26 13.02 -2.01
C LYS A 603 -37.96 12.73 -1.26
N SER A 604 -37.35 13.74 -0.62
CA SER A 604 -36.01 13.63 -0.03
C SER A 604 -36.01 13.47 1.48
N GLY A 605 -37.15 13.71 2.16
CA GLY A 605 -37.26 13.74 3.62
C GLY A 605 -36.52 14.90 4.29
N ILE A 606 -36.17 15.94 3.52
CA ILE A 606 -35.40 17.11 4.00
C ILE A 606 -36.34 18.32 4.05
N HIS A 607 -36.48 18.92 5.23
CA HIS A 607 -37.17 20.19 5.40
C HIS A 607 -36.24 21.35 5.00
N LEU A 608 -36.51 21.98 3.87
CA LEU A 608 -35.89 23.25 3.48
C LEU A 608 -36.56 24.41 4.24
N ASP A 609 -35.76 25.39 4.64
CA ASP A 609 -36.22 26.64 5.25
C ASP A 609 -36.43 27.68 4.14
N PRO A 610 -37.69 28.06 3.79
CA PRO A 610 -37.98 28.99 2.69
C PRO A 610 -37.21 30.31 2.78
N HIS A 611 -36.98 30.81 4.00
CA HIS A 611 -36.29 32.08 4.23
C HIS A 611 -34.77 32.01 4.00
N LYS A 612 -34.21 30.80 3.86
CA LYS A 612 -32.79 30.57 3.60
C LYS A 612 -32.52 30.13 2.16
N ILE A 613 -33.55 29.98 1.33
CA ILE A 613 -33.40 29.61 -0.07
C ILE A 613 -33.00 30.83 -0.87
N GLU A 614 -31.69 31.05 -0.97
CA GLU A 614 -31.07 32.14 -1.70
C GLU A 614 -29.80 31.63 -2.40
N TYR A 615 -29.52 32.15 -3.59
CA TYR A 615 -28.29 31.77 -4.29
C TYR A 615 -27.06 32.30 -3.54
N ASN A 616 -26.33 31.41 -2.88
CA ASN A 616 -25.07 31.71 -2.18
C ASN A 616 -23.95 30.81 -2.71
N PRO A 617 -23.05 31.33 -3.57
CA PRO A 617 -22.03 30.52 -4.22
C PRO A 617 -21.01 29.92 -3.23
N GLY A 618 -20.64 30.68 -2.19
CA GLY A 618 -19.68 30.25 -1.15
C GLY A 618 -20.21 29.09 -0.30
N LEU A 619 -21.41 29.25 0.28
CA LEU A 619 -22.08 28.19 1.05
C LEU A 619 -22.35 26.95 0.20
N ARG A 620 -22.76 27.14 -1.06
CA ARG A 620 -22.95 26.04 -2.00
C ARG A 620 -21.65 25.29 -2.29
N ALA A 621 -20.54 26.01 -2.48
CA ALA A 621 -19.23 25.42 -2.70
C ALA A 621 -18.76 24.63 -1.47
N LEU A 622 -18.86 25.22 -0.27
CA LEU A 622 -18.57 24.55 1.00
C LEU A 622 -19.38 23.26 1.16
N ALA A 623 -20.69 23.33 1.01
CA ALA A 623 -21.57 22.16 1.18
C ALA A 623 -21.24 21.05 0.17
N LYS A 624 -20.94 21.41 -1.08
CA LYS A 624 -20.48 20.46 -2.11
C LYS A 624 -19.12 19.85 -1.76
N LEU A 625 -18.18 20.63 -1.24
CA LEU A 625 -16.87 20.13 -0.79
C LEU A 625 -17.01 19.14 0.35
N MET A 626 -17.87 19.43 1.33
CA MET A 626 -18.17 18.53 2.46
C MET A 626 -18.73 17.19 1.98
N LEU A 627 -19.70 17.22 1.07
CA LEU A 627 -20.33 16.00 0.53
C LEU A 627 -19.35 15.12 -0.28
N ASN A 628 -18.49 15.76 -1.08
CA ASN A 628 -17.53 15.06 -1.94
C ASN A 628 -16.33 14.50 -1.17
N SER A 629 -15.90 15.19 -0.11
CA SER A 629 -14.65 14.88 0.60
C SER A 629 -14.84 14.00 1.84
N PHE A 630 -16.07 13.85 2.33
CA PHE A 630 -16.42 13.14 3.57
C PHE A 630 -15.78 11.74 3.69
N TRP A 631 -15.75 10.99 2.59
CA TRP A 631 -15.33 9.58 2.57
C TRP A 631 -13.81 9.39 2.48
N GLY A 632 -13.08 10.45 2.13
CA GLY A 632 -11.65 10.39 1.86
C GLY A 632 -10.84 9.89 3.05
N LYS A 633 -11.16 10.38 4.26
CA LYS A 633 -10.46 9.98 5.50
C LYS A 633 -10.77 8.52 5.87
N PHE A 634 -12.02 8.05 5.72
CA PHE A 634 -12.37 6.65 6.00
C PHE A 634 -11.59 5.63 5.15
N ALA A 635 -11.21 6.00 3.92
CA ALA A 635 -10.44 5.16 3.00
C ALA A 635 -8.91 5.28 3.16
N GLN A 636 -8.41 6.18 4.03
CA GLN A 636 -6.98 6.45 4.21
C GLN A 636 -6.20 5.15 4.48
N ARG A 637 -4.98 5.08 3.94
CA ARG A 637 -4.08 3.95 4.21
C ARG A 637 -3.38 4.21 5.55
N PRO A 638 -3.34 3.22 6.46
CA PRO A 638 -2.72 3.39 7.77
C PRO A 638 -1.18 3.44 7.71
N ASN A 639 -0.58 2.81 6.70
CA ASN A 639 0.88 2.87 6.48
C ASN A 639 1.22 3.92 5.42
N ILE A 640 1.68 5.09 5.88
CA ILE A 640 2.15 6.19 5.04
C ILE A 640 3.67 6.22 5.13
N VAL A 641 4.33 6.43 3.99
CA VAL A 641 5.78 6.62 3.95
C VAL A 641 6.15 7.87 4.75
N LYS A 642 6.99 7.68 5.75
CA LYS A 642 7.55 8.74 6.59
C LYS A 642 8.91 9.18 6.07
N THR A 643 9.25 10.44 6.35
CA THR A 643 10.57 11.01 6.08
C THR A 643 11.11 11.54 7.40
N GLU A 644 12.35 11.21 7.74
CA GLU A 644 12.95 11.61 9.01
C GLU A 644 14.42 11.96 8.83
N GLN A 645 14.85 13.04 9.48
CA GLN A 645 16.25 13.48 9.50
C GLN A 645 16.95 12.94 10.74
N ILE A 646 18.03 12.19 10.52
CA ILE A 646 18.82 11.54 11.55
C ILE A 646 20.19 12.19 11.61
N LYS A 647 20.57 12.63 12.82
CA LYS A 647 21.94 13.13 13.11
C LYS A 647 22.82 12.07 13.79
N ASP A 648 22.22 11.10 14.46
CA ASP A 648 22.93 10.06 15.20
C ASP A 648 23.09 8.79 14.33
N PRO A 649 24.33 8.40 13.97
CA PRO A 649 24.58 7.19 13.19
C PRO A 649 23.98 5.93 13.82
N GLN A 650 23.91 5.85 15.16
CA GLN A 650 23.32 4.70 15.84
C GLN A 650 21.82 4.59 15.56
N VAL A 651 21.10 5.71 15.56
CA VAL A 651 19.67 5.73 15.23
C VAL A 651 19.47 5.28 13.78
N PHE A 652 20.35 5.72 12.86
CA PHE A 652 20.30 5.25 11.47
C PHE A 652 20.49 3.73 11.36
N PHE A 653 21.47 3.15 12.06
CA PHE A 653 21.64 1.70 12.10
C PHE A 653 20.50 0.96 12.79
N ASP A 654 19.90 1.55 13.84
CA ASP A 654 18.72 0.98 14.51
C ASP A 654 17.55 0.89 13.52
N TYR A 655 17.35 1.89 12.65
CA TYR A 655 16.33 1.84 11.59
C TYR A 655 16.65 0.78 10.51
N LEU A 656 17.92 0.68 10.08
CA LEU A 656 18.33 -0.31 9.07
C LEU A 656 18.25 -1.76 9.56
N THR A 657 18.33 -1.97 10.88
CA THR A 657 18.31 -3.30 11.51
C THR A 657 16.98 -3.62 12.20
N SER A 658 16.01 -2.69 12.15
CA SER A 658 14.69 -2.87 12.73
C SER A 658 13.83 -3.84 11.91
N ASP A 659 13.25 -4.83 12.57
CA ASP A 659 12.22 -5.69 11.97
C ASP A 659 10.88 -4.94 11.78
N GLU A 660 10.70 -3.80 12.46
CA GLU A 660 9.48 -2.99 12.45
C GLU A 660 9.42 -2.05 11.24
N ILE A 661 10.58 -1.66 10.72
CA ILE A 661 10.73 -0.56 9.76
C ILE A 661 11.35 -1.08 8.47
N ASN A 662 10.71 -0.75 7.34
CA ASN A 662 11.25 -0.96 6.01
C ASN A 662 11.80 0.38 5.48
N VAL A 663 13.13 0.54 5.49
CA VAL A 663 13.79 1.72 4.92
C VAL A 663 13.73 1.66 3.39
N LEU A 664 13.06 2.63 2.79
CA LEU A 664 12.84 2.75 1.35
C LEU A 664 13.94 3.53 0.64
N ASP A 665 14.50 4.54 1.31
CA ASP A 665 15.58 5.38 0.78
C ASP A 665 16.36 6.07 1.89
N ALA A 666 17.59 6.50 1.59
CA ALA A 666 18.43 7.28 2.49
C ALA A 666 19.32 8.24 1.69
N ASP A 667 19.19 9.54 1.96
CA ASP A 667 19.91 10.62 1.29
C ASP A 667 20.81 11.35 2.30
N LEU A 668 22.11 11.45 2.02
CA LEU A 668 23.03 12.30 2.77
C LEU A 668 22.66 13.77 2.52
N VAL A 669 22.27 14.46 3.59
CA VAL A 669 21.86 15.87 3.55
C VAL A 669 23.07 16.77 3.76
N SER A 670 23.89 16.45 4.75
CA SER A 670 25.17 17.08 5.06
C SER A 670 26.10 16.02 5.67
N ASP A 671 27.32 16.42 6.05
CA ASP A 671 28.28 15.52 6.70
C ASP A 671 27.74 14.91 8.01
N ASP A 672 26.78 15.59 8.66
CA ASP A 672 26.23 15.21 9.97
C ASP A 672 24.74 14.82 9.93
N ILE A 673 24.07 14.85 8.77
CA ILE A 673 22.63 14.61 8.66
C ILE A 673 22.32 13.66 7.50
N ILE A 674 21.56 12.60 7.80
CA ILE A 674 20.98 11.70 6.80
C ILE A 674 19.45 11.79 6.85
N GLU A 675 18.81 12.01 5.71
CA GLU A 675 17.35 11.96 5.55
C GLU A 675 16.97 10.55 5.10
N ILE A 676 16.18 9.84 5.89
CA ILE A 676 15.66 8.52 5.53
C ILE A 676 14.19 8.58 5.17
N ARG A 677 13.77 7.71 4.27
CA ARG A 677 12.36 7.45 3.98
C ARG A 677 12.04 6.02 4.34
N TYR A 678 10.97 5.81 5.10
CA TYR A 678 10.62 4.49 5.60
C TYR A 678 9.11 4.28 5.72
N GLU A 679 8.69 3.02 5.81
CA GLU A 679 7.33 2.60 6.13
C GLU A 679 7.39 1.48 7.17
N TYR A 680 6.30 1.22 7.90
CA TYR A 680 6.28 0.08 8.81
C TYR A 680 6.11 -1.21 8.03
N THR A 681 6.74 -2.30 8.48
CA THR A 681 6.42 -3.63 7.95
C THR A 681 5.00 -4.01 8.38
N ASP A 682 4.30 -4.87 7.62
CA ASP A 682 2.87 -5.18 7.82
C ASP A 682 2.52 -5.57 9.26
N ASN A 683 3.49 -6.15 9.97
CA ASN A 683 3.36 -6.58 11.34
C ASN A 683 3.38 -5.47 12.40
N PHE A 684 3.80 -4.26 12.04
CA PHE A 684 4.04 -3.15 12.97
C PHE A 684 3.25 -1.89 12.58
N ILE A 685 2.34 -2.00 11.60
CA ILE A 685 1.41 -0.92 11.28
C ILE A 685 0.47 -0.73 12.48
N LYS A 686 0.42 0.50 13.01
CA LYS A 686 -0.52 0.89 14.07
C LYS A 686 -1.92 1.10 13.48
N PRO A 687 -3.01 0.64 14.14
CA PRO A 687 -4.36 0.91 13.69
C PRO A 687 -4.68 2.41 13.81
N ASP A 688 -5.45 2.94 12.86
CA ASP A 688 -5.87 4.35 12.84
C ASP A 688 -7.30 4.47 13.37
N ALA A 689 -7.44 5.17 14.50
CA ALA A 689 -8.71 5.40 15.20
C ALA A 689 -9.74 6.21 14.39
N LYS A 690 -9.32 6.88 13.31
CA LYS A 690 -10.14 7.84 12.54
C LYS A 690 -10.64 7.27 11.22
N THR A 691 -10.27 6.02 10.89
CA THR A 691 -10.55 5.40 9.58
C THR A 691 -11.46 4.18 9.68
N ASN A 692 -12.14 3.86 8.58
CA ASN A 692 -12.93 2.65 8.46
C ASN A 692 -13.11 2.29 6.98
N VAL A 693 -12.29 1.38 6.48
CA VAL A 693 -12.25 1.02 5.06
C VAL A 693 -13.54 0.35 4.58
N VAL A 694 -14.26 -0.33 5.48
CA VAL A 694 -15.53 -1.01 5.16
C VAL A 694 -16.61 0.02 4.82
N ILE A 695 -16.75 1.09 5.60
CA ILE A 695 -17.69 2.18 5.30
C ILE A 695 -17.40 2.78 3.91
N ALA A 696 -16.12 2.99 3.58
CA ALA A 696 -15.72 3.50 2.27
C ALA A 696 -16.03 2.50 1.13
N ALA A 697 -15.78 1.20 1.35
CA ALA A 697 -16.06 0.15 0.38
C ALA A 697 -17.56 0.02 0.10
N PHE A 698 -18.41 -0.01 1.14
CA PHE A 698 -19.86 -0.02 0.99
C PHE A 698 -20.39 1.20 0.25
N THR A 699 -19.88 2.38 0.60
CA THR A 699 -20.32 3.64 -0.02
C THR A 699 -20.04 3.66 -1.53
N THR A 700 -18.83 3.25 -1.93
CA THR A 700 -18.45 3.20 -3.34
C THR A 700 -19.14 2.06 -4.08
N ALA A 701 -19.38 0.91 -3.44
CA ALA A 701 -20.17 -0.18 -3.99
C ALA A 701 -21.62 0.24 -4.28
N TYR A 702 -22.27 0.94 -3.36
CA TYR A 702 -23.64 1.42 -3.55
C TYR A 702 -23.74 2.40 -4.73
N ALA A 703 -22.78 3.32 -4.87
CA ALA A 703 -22.71 4.22 -6.02
C ALA A 703 -22.61 3.44 -7.35
N ARG A 704 -21.80 2.37 -7.38
CA ARG A 704 -21.71 1.49 -8.56
C ARG A 704 -23.02 0.74 -8.84
N LEU A 705 -23.70 0.22 -7.81
CA LEU A 705 -24.99 -0.46 -7.99
C LEU A 705 -26.07 0.47 -8.57
N LYS A 706 -26.09 1.75 -8.16
CA LYS A 706 -26.99 2.75 -8.74
C LYS A 706 -26.69 3.02 -10.21
N LEU A 707 -25.42 3.19 -10.57
CA LEU A 707 -25.01 3.28 -11.96
C LEU A 707 -25.43 2.03 -12.74
N TYR A 708 -25.21 0.83 -12.18
CA TYR A 708 -25.58 -0.43 -12.83
C TYR A 708 -27.08 -0.56 -13.09
N GLY A 709 -27.94 -0.06 -12.21
CA GLY A 709 -29.38 0.01 -12.50
C GLY A 709 -29.71 0.86 -13.72
N VAL A 710 -29.02 1.98 -13.93
CA VAL A 710 -29.18 2.82 -15.13
C VAL A 710 -28.61 2.11 -16.36
N LEU A 711 -27.45 1.46 -16.23
CA LEU A 711 -26.85 0.71 -17.34
C LEU A 711 -27.72 -0.49 -17.75
N ASP A 712 -28.36 -1.17 -16.81
CA ASP A 712 -29.26 -2.30 -17.05
C ASP A 712 -30.58 -1.84 -17.73
N MET A 713 -31.06 -0.63 -17.45
CA MET A 713 -32.18 -0.07 -18.23
C MET A 713 -31.79 0.27 -19.68
N LEU A 714 -30.57 0.75 -19.88
CA LEU A 714 -30.10 1.25 -21.17
C LEU A 714 -29.53 0.14 -22.08
N GLN A 715 -29.00 -0.93 -21.51
CA GLN A 715 -28.39 -2.07 -22.21
C GLN A 715 -27.38 -1.60 -23.29
N GLU A 716 -27.51 -2.10 -24.53
CA GLU A 716 -26.60 -1.80 -25.65
C GLU A 716 -26.60 -0.33 -26.10
N ARG A 717 -27.56 0.47 -25.63
CA ARG A 717 -27.66 1.91 -25.96
C ARG A 717 -26.61 2.74 -25.23
N VAL A 718 -25.99 2.18 -24.20
CA VAL A 718 -24.92 2.83 -23.44
C VAL A 718 -23.70 3.03 -24.34
N MET A 719 -23.29 4.28 -24.50
CA MET A 719 -22.08 4.66 -25.22
C MET A 719 -20.87 4.73 -24.28
N TYR A 720 -21.05 5.41 -23.15
CA TYR A 720 -20.00 5.74 -22.21
C TYR A 720 -20.58 6.00 -20.82
N TYR A 721 -19.82 5.70 -19.78
CA TYR A 721 -20.18 6.08 -18.41
C TYR A 721 -18.93 6.40 -17.60
N ASP A 722 -19.03 7.39 -16.71
CA ASP A 722 -17.99 7.72 -15.71
C ASP A 722 -18.63 8.05 -14.38
N THR A 723 -18.55 7.09 -13.45
CA THR A 723 -18.89 7.17 -12.02
C THR A 723 -20.33 7.58 -11.73
N ASP A 724 -20.69 8.82 -12.05
CA ASP A 724 -21.96 9.49 -11.81
C ASP A 724 -22.65 9.92 -13.11
N SER A 725 -22.13 9.58 -14.27
CA SER A 725 -22.64 10.06 -15.56
C SER A 725 -22.72 8.98 -16.62
N VAL A 726 -23.69 9.11 -17.53
CA VAL A 726 -23.96 8.18 -18.63
C VAL A 726 -24.26 8.93 -19.92
N ILE A 727 -23.70 8.44 -21.03
CA ILE A 727 -23.97 8.88 -22.40
C ILE A 727 -24.59 7.69 -23.13
N PHE A 728 -25.73 7.89 -23.79
CA PHE A 728 -26.46 6.82 -24.45
C PHE A 728 -27.24 7.30 -25.68
N VAL A 729 -27.58 6.36 -26.57
CA VAL A 729 -28.45 6.61 -27.72
C VAL A 729 -29.91 6.52 -27.28
N SER A 730 -30.66 7.59 -27.52
CA SER A 730 -32.10 7.70 -27.35
C SER A 730 -32.80 7.48 -28.70
N LYS A 731 -33.87 6.70 -28.66
CA LYS A 731 -34.73 6.34 -29.80
C LYS A 731 -36.20 6.52 -29.43
N LEU A 732 -37.04 6.74 -30.44
CA LEU A 732 -38.48 6.90 -30.26
C LEU A 732 -39.10 5.61 -29.65
N ASN A 733 -39.95 5.77 -28.62
CA ASN A 733 -40.66 4.70 -27.89
C ASN A 733 -39.82 3.78 -26.99
N GLU A 734 -38.55 4.09 -26.73
CA GLU A 734 -37.75 3.34 -25.76
C GLU A 734 -37.68 4.04 -24.39
N PRO A 735 -37.59 3.29 -23.28
CA PRO A 735 -37.54 3.87 -21.95
C PRO A 735 -36.25 4.68 -21.75
N GLU A 736 -36.38 5.89 -21.22
CA GLU A 736 -35.26 6.73 -20.80
C GLU A 736 -35.17 6.79 -19.26
N PRO A 737 -33.96 6.95 -18.70
CA PRO A 737 -33.81 7.21 -17.28
C PRO A 737 -34.55 8.49 -16.89
N PRO A 738 -35.35 8.49 -15.81
CA PRO A 738 -36.11 9.67 -15.41
C PRO A 738 -35.18 10.80 -14.98
N LEU A 739 -35.49 12.01 -15.44
CA LEU A 739 -34.84 13.23 -14.98
C LEU A 739 -35.48 13.72 -13.69
N GLY A 740 -34.70 14.38 -12.85
CA GLY A 740 -35.24 15.08 -11.71
C GLY A 740 -34.23 15.95 -10.98
N ASN A 741 -34.76 16.83 -10.14
CA ASN A 741 -33.99 17.86 -9.43
C ASN A 741 -33.63 17.45 -7.99
N HIS A 742 -33.94 16.21 -7.59
CA HIS A 742 -33.76 15.71 -6.24
C HIS A 742 -32.51 14.84 -6.10
N LEU A 743 -32.22 14.44 -4.86
CA LEU A 743 -31.04 13.65 -4.53
C LEU A 743 -31.06 12.30 -5.25
N GLY A 744 -29.97 12.01 -5.97
CA GLY A 744 -29.79 10.73 -6.63
C GLY A 744 -30.42 10.61 -8.00
N GLU A 745 -31.15 11.63 -8.43
CA GLU A 745 -31.76 11.70 -9.75
C GLU A 745 -30.74 12.18 -10.79
N LEU A 746 -31.06 11.88 -12.05
CA LEU A 746 -30.26 12.29 -13.20
C LEU A 746 -30.72 13.67 -13.67
N THR A 747 -29.76 14.53 -13.97
CA THR A 747 -29.98 15.83 -14.60
C THR A 747 -29.42 15.80 -16.02
N ASP A 748 -30.04 16.56 -16.92
CA ASP A 748 -29.54 16.75 -18.27
C ASP A 748 -28.31 17.68 -18.26
N GLU A 749 -27.16 17.16 -18.68
CA GLU A 749 -25.89 17.91 -18.70
C GLU A 749 -25.81 18.86 -19.92
N LEU A 750 -26.63 18.65 -20.95
CA LEU A 750 -26.61 19.44 -22.18
C LEU A 750 -27.66 20.56 -22.22
N GLY A 751 -28.49 20.68 -21.18
CA GLY A 751 -29.48 21.76 -21.06
C GLY A 751 -30.48 21.78 -22.23
N GLY A 752 -30.93 20.61 -22.69
CA GLY A 752 -31.87 20.46 -23.80
C GLY A 752 -31.22 20.18 -25.17
N GLU A 753 -29.91 20.43 -25.34
CA GLU A 753 -29.19 20.01 -26.55
C GLU A 753 -29.00 18.49 -26.59
N TYR A 754 -28.70 17.95 -27.78
CA TYR A 754 -28.33 16.53 -27.93
C TYR A 754 -27.09 16.37 -28.79
N ILE A 755 -26.38 15.28 -28.56
CA ILE A 755 -25.17 14.92 -29.30
C ILE A 755 -25.59 14.25 -30.62
N THR A 756 -24.96 14.67 -31.72
CA THR A 756 -25.12 14.09 -33.06
C THR A 756 -23.99 13.15 -33.43
N VAL A 757 -22.76 13.44 -32.97
CA VAL A 757 -21.60 12.59 -33.21
C VAL A 757 -20.81 12.42 -31.92
N PHE A 758 -20.50 11.19 -31.57
CA PHE A 758 -19.70 10.83 -30.40
C PHE A 758 -18.51 9.96 -30.81
N ALA A 759 -17.33 10.27 -30.25
CA ALA A 759 -16.15 9.42 -30.37
C ALA A 759 -15.41 9.30 -29.03
N SER A 760 -14.91 8.12 -28.70
CA SER A 760 -14.17 7.81 -27.49
C SER A 760 -12.89 7.05 -27.80
N GLY A 761 -11.77 7.54 -27.28
CA GLY A 761 -10.48 6.85 -27.30
C GLY A 761 -10.26 5.94 -26.08
N GLY A 762 -11.28 5.79 -25.23
CA GLY A 762 -11.26 4.98 -24.02
C GLY A 762 -11.70 5.74 -22.75
N PRO A 763 -11.56 5.13 -21.56
CA PRO A 763 -11.97 5.75 -20.31
C PRO A 763 -11.37 7.14 -20.09
N LYS A 764 -12.23 8.13 -19.85
CA LYS A 764 -11.90 9.57 -19.63
C LYS A 764 -11.23 10.25 -20.83
N ASN A 765 -11.39 9.71 -22.04
CA ASN A 765 -10.90 10.27 -23.29
C ASN A 765 -12.01 10.21 -24.36
N TYR A 766 -12.80 11.28 -24.49
CA TYR A 766 -13.92 11.32 -25.43
C TYR A 766 -14.15 12.72 -25.99
N CYS A 767 -14.82 12.80 -27.14
CA CYS A 767 -15.24 14.04 -27.77
C CYS A 767 -16.62 13.87 -28.41
N TYR A 768 -17.36 14.96 -28.52
CA TYR A 768 -18.68 14.95 -29.14
C TYR A 768 -18.99 16.26 -29.86
N ARG A 769 -19.93 16.20 -30.79
CA ARG A 769 -20.55 17.33 -31.48
C ARG A 769 -22.05 17.35 -31.16
N THR A 770 -22.59 18.51 -30.82
CA THR A 770 -24.04 18.69 -30.57
C THR A 770 -24.79 19.06 -31.84
N ASN A 771 -26.12 19.04 -31.78
CA ASN A 771 -27.02 19.50 -32.84
C ASN A 771 -26.85 21.00 -33.16
N SER A 772 -26.39 21.82 -32.22
CA SER A 772 -26.03 23.23 -32.44
C SER A 772 -24.64 23.42 -33.09
N GLY A 773 -23.92 22.33 -33.37
CA GLY A 773 -22.58 22.36 -33.93
C GLY A 773 -21.46 22.55 -32.90
N LYS A 774 -21.78 22.66 -31.61
CA LYS A 774 -20.80 22.79 -30.52
C LYS A 774 -19.97 21.51 -30.40
N VAL A 775 -18.65 21.65 -30.34
CA VAL A 775 -17.71 20.54 -30.18
C VAL A 775 -17.05 20.59 -28.81
N GLU A 776 -17.11 19.47 -28.09
CA GLU A 776 -16.47 19.30 -26.79
C GLU A 776 -15.45 18.16 -26.85
N THR A 777 -14.29 18.32 -26.19
CA THR A 777 -13.25 17.29 -26.13
C THR A 777 -12.72 17.20 -24.71
N LYS A 778 -12.69 15.98 -24.16
CA LYS A 778 -12.18 15.68 -22.82
C LYS A 778 -11.13 14.60 -22.90
N VAL A 779 -9.92 14.90 -22.43
CA VAL A 779 -8.78 13.98 -22.44
C VAL A 779 -8.07 14.00 -21.10
N ARG A 780 -7.98 12.86 -20.43
CA ARG A 780 -7.31 12.77 -19.13
C ARG A 780 -5.79 12.63 -19.28
N GLY A 781 -5.09 13.58 -18.66
CA GLY A 781 -3.63 13.59 -18.55
C GLY A 781 -2.92 14.54 -19.53
N ILE A 782 -3.67 15.20 -20.40
CA ILE A 782 -3.20 16.27 -21.29
C ILE A 782 -4.11 17.49 -21.04
N THR A 783 -3.52 18.63 -20.71
CA THR A 783 -4.25 19.89 -20.61
C THR A 783 -4.58 20.34 -22.03
N LEU A 784 -5.86 20.56 -22.36
CA LEU A 784 -6.31 20.98 -23.70
C LEU A 784 -6.22 22.50 -23.86
N ASP A 785 -4.99 23.02 -23.81
CA ASP A 785 -4.65 24.39 -24.20
C ASP A 785 -4.72 24.59 -25.72
N CYS A 786 -4.42 25.80 -26.22
CA CYS A 786 -4.50 26.10 -27.64
C CYS A 786 -3.57 25.20 -28.49
N THR A 787 -2.35 24.91 -28.03
CA THR A 787 -1.40 24.04 -28.75
C THR A 787 -1.85 22.59 -28.73
N ALA A 788 -2.25 22.08 -27.57
CA ALA A 788 -2.73 20.73 -27.42
C ALA A 788 -4.00 20.48 -28.24
N ARG A 789 -4.94 21.44 -28.31
CA ARG A 789 -6.16 21.34 -29.13
C ARG A 789 -5.87 21.28 -30.63
N GLN A 790 -4.80 21.90 -31.12
CA GLN A 790 -4.41 21.75 -32.54
C GLN A 790 -4.02 20.31 -32.88
N LYS A 791 -3.46 19.58 -31.91
CA LYS A 791 -3.01 18.20 -32.09
C LYS A 791 -4.06 17.18 -31.65
N VAL A 792 -4.81 17.47 -30.61
CA VAL A 792 -5.80 16.59 -29.99
C VAL A 792 -7.14 17.32 -29.98
N ASN A 793 -7.87 17.17 -31.09
CA ASN A 793 -9.21 17.70 -31.30
C ASN A 793 -10.16 16.58 -31.75
N PHE A 794 -11.43 16.95 -31.89
CA PHE A 794 -12.50 16.07 -32.34
C PHE A 794 -12.15 15.31 -33.63
N GLU A 795 -11.64 15.99 -34.67
CA GLU A 795 -11.34 15.35 -35.96
C GLU A 795 -10.21 14.33 -35.85
N VAL A 796 -9.17 14.67 -35.11
CA VAL A 796 -8.04 13.77 -34.87
C VAL A 796 -8.45 12.56 -34.03
N ILE A 797 -9.20 12.76 -32.94
CA ILE A 797 -9.67 11.65 -32.09
C ILE A 797 -10.61 10.74 -32.90
N ARG A 798 -11.55 11.33 -33.64
CA ARG A 798 -12.45 10.60 -34.55
C ARG A 798 -11.67 9.78 -35.57
N GLY A 799 -10.69 10.39 -36.24
CA GLY A 799 -9.84 9.72 -37.21
C GLY A 799 -9.03 8.57 -36.60
N LEU A 800 -8.44 8.78 -35.42
CA LEU A 800 -7.73 7.72 -34.70
C LEU A 800 -8.68 6.56 -34.34
N VAL A 801 -9.90 6.85 -33.89
CA VAL A 801 -10.90 5.84 -33.53
C VAL A 801 -11.32 5.05 -34.76
N TYR A 802 -11.55 5.74 -35.87
CA TYR A 802 -11.85 5.11 -37.15
C TYR A 802 -10.71 4.18 -37.60
N LEU A 803 -9.46 4.66 -37.59
CA LEU A 803 -8.28 3.86 -37.95
C LEU A 803 -8.12 2.63 -37.06
N HIS A 804 -8.36 2.77 -35.76
CA HIS A 804 -8.28 1.66 -34.82
C HIS A 804 -9.42 0.64 -35.03
N ALA A 805 -10.66 1.11 -35.15
CA ALA A 805 -11.84 0.25 -35.23
C ALA A 805 -12.02 -0.41 -36.61
N LYS A 806 -11.68 0.28 -37.70
CA LYS A 806 -11.89 -0.20 -39.08
C LYS A 806 -10.63 -0.76 -39.72
N CYS A 807 -9.46 -0.18 -39.43
CA CYS A 807 -8.21 -0.57 -40.09
C CYS A 807 -7.28 -1.40 -39.19
N GLN A 808 -7.61 -1.59 -37.91
CA GLN A 808 -6.74 -2.22 -36.90
C GLN A 808 -5.36 -1.57 -36.76
N VAL A 809 -5.24 -0.29 -37.15
CA VAL A 809 -3.99 0.47 -37.05
C VAL A 809 -3.98 1.28 -35.76
N THR A 810 -2.88 1.21 -35.01
CA THR A 810 -2.68 2.06 -33.83
C THR A 810 -2.00 3.37 -34.23
N GLY A 811 -2.81 4.40 -34.44
CA GLY A 811 -2.31 5.77 -34.61
C GLY A 811 -1.91 6.40 -33.27
N GLN A 812 -0.95 7.32 -33.31
CA GLN A 812 -0.55 8.12 -32.15
C GLN A 812 -0.32 9.58 -32.54
N VAL A 813 -0.52 10.48 -31.59
CA VAL A 813 -0.30 11.91 -31.76
C VAL A 813 0.51 12.42 -30.59
N SER A 814 1.58 13.14 -30.88
CA SER A 814 2.40 13.74 -29.85
C SER A 814 2.01 15.18 -29.57
N VAL A 815 1.84 15.50 -28.30
CA VAL A 815 1.66 16.86 -27.78
C VAL A 815 2.95 17.30 -27.10
N ASP A 816 3.48 18.42 -27.55
CA ASP A 816 4.64 19.06 -26.92
C ASP A 816 4.16 19.92 -25.74
N ILE A 817 4.83 19.77 -24.60
CA ILE A 817 4.59 20.51 -23.36
C ILE A 817 5.88 21.28 -23.08
N PRO A 818 6.00 22.53 -23.57
CA PRO A 818 7.25 23.29 -23.51
C PRO A 818 7.66 23.65 -22.08
N PHE A 819 6.69 23.88 -21.18
CA PHE A 819 6.94 24.39 -19.84
C PHE A 819 6.42 23.43 -18.76
N ARG A 820 7.05 22.27 -18.58
CA ARG A 820 6.64 21.32 -17.53
C ARG A 820 7.51 21.47 -16.28
N ILE A 821 6.92 22.00 -15.22
CA ILE A 821 7.55 22.07 -13.90
C ILE A 821 7.75 20.66 -13.34
N THR A 822 9.00 20.34 -13.04
CA THR A 822 9.48 19.10 -12.41
C THR A 822 10.20 19.41 -11.11
N ARG A 823 10.18 18.45 -10.19
CA ARG A 823 10.70 18.59 -8.83
C ARG A 823 11.70 17.48 -8.59
N ASN A 824 12.89 17.85 -8.12
CA ASN A 824 13.89 16.88 -7.72
C ASN A 824 13.74 16.60 -6.23
N THR A 825 13.17 15.44 -5.86
CA THR A 825 12.96 15.10 -4.44
C THR A 825 14.26 14.96 -3.65
N ARG A 826 15.40 14.79 -4.32
CA ARG A 826 16.71 14.66 -3.69
C ARG A 826 17.35 16.02 -3.48
N THR A 827 17.54 16.84 -4.51
CA THR A 827 18.18 18.17 -4.38
C THR A 827 17.23 19.24 -3.82
N LYS A 828 15.92 18.97 -3.85
CA LYS A 828 14.85 19.93 -3.57
C LYS A 828 14.83 21.09 -4.58
N GLU A 829 15.41 20.91 -5.76
CA GLU A 829 15.33 21.89 -6.86
C GLU A 829 14.03 21.78 -7.66
N ILE A 830 13.59 22.92 -8.20
CA ILE A 830 12.49 23.03 -9.15
C ILE A 830 13.04 23.49 -10.50
N GLU A 831 12.69 22.75 -11.54
CA GLU A 831 13.14 23.01 -12.90
C GLU A 831 11.97 22.87 -13.89
N THR A 832 11.95 23.72 -14.91
CA THR A 832 11.06 23.61 -16.06
C THR A 832 11.75 22.85 -17.18
N LYS A 833 11.13 21.73 -17.58
CA LYS A 833 11.60 20.86 -18.67
C LYS A 833 10.61 20.85 -19.82
N ARG A 834 11.13 20.79 -21.04
CA ARG A 834 10.34 20.44 -22.23
C ARG A 834 10.01 18.95 -22.15
N MET A 835 8.73 18.62 -22.27
CA MET A 835 8.25 17.25 -22.24
C MET A 835 7.34 16.97 -23.43
N LYS A 836 7.38 15.73 -23.93
CA LYS A 836 6.49 15.26 -24.97
C LYS A 836 5.54 14.21 -24.40
N LYS A 837 4.25 14.32 -24.71
CA LYS A 837 3.24 13.31 -24.34
C LYS A 837 2.60 12.74 -25.59
N ASP A 838 2.64 11.42 -25.71
CA ASP A 838 1.99 10.72 -26.80
C ASP A 838 0.56 10.32 -26.40
N TYR A 839 -0.40 10.87 -27.13
CA TYR A 839 -1.79 10.46 -27.11
C TYR A 839 -2.01 9.29 -28.06
N ARG A 840 -2.67 8.24 -27.55
CA ARG A 840 -3.09 7.06 -28.31
C ARG A 840 -4.41 6.55 -27.76
N ILE A 841 -5.12 5.75 -28.57
CA ILE A 841 -6.33 5.05 -28.11
C ILE A 841 -5.92 3.95 -27.14
N VAL A 842 -6.62 3.87 -26.02
CA VAL A 842 -6.33 2.94 -24.94
C VAL A 842 -7.65 2.34 -24.47
N TYR A 843 -7.96 1.14 -24.95
CA TYR A 843 -9.17 0.40 -24.58
C TYR A 843 -9.02 -0.37 -23.25
N ASN A 844 -7.79 -0.86 -22.95
CA ASN A 844 -7.46 -1.52 -21.69
C ASN A 844 -6.68 -0.59 -20.75
N GLU A 845 -6.85 -0.71 -19.43
CA GLU A 845 -6.26 0.18 -18.42
C GLU A 845 -4.76 0.51 -18.67
N ARG A 846 -4.38 1.77 -18.42
CA ARG A 846 -3.00 2.24 -18.62
C ARG A 846 -2.06 1.57 -17.61
N ASP A 847 -1.24 0.63 -18.08
CA ASP A 847 -0.03 0.20 -17.36
C ASP A 847 0.99 1.35 -17.35
N VAL A 848 1.09 2.04 -16.21
CA VAL A 848 2.16 3.01 -15.96
C VAL A 848 3.44 2.23 -15.67
N LYS A 849 4.34 2.15 -16.66
CA LYS A 849 5.71 1.67 -16.42
C LYS A 849 6.38 2.59 -15.40
N LYS A 850 6.72 2.05 -14.22
CA LYS A 850 7.57 2.73 -13.23
C LYS A 850 9.00 2.81 -13.76
N GLU A 851 9.46 4.00 -14.14
CA GLU A 851 10.87 4.25 -14.45
C GLU A 851 11.74 4.12 -13.18
N GLY A 852 12.99 3.68 -13.39
CA GLY A 852 13.92 3.28 -12.33
C GLY A 852 14.42 4.44 -11.48
N LYS A 853 14.27 4.31 -10.15
CA LYS A 853 14.50 5.32 -9.11
C LYS A 853 15.96 5.55 -8.65
N PHE A 854 16.99 5.12 -9.38
CA PHE A 854 18.35 5.07 -8.81
C PHE A 854 19.41 5.73 -9.72
N ALA A 855 20.29 6.54 -9.12
CA ALA A 855 21.44 7.18 -9.78
C ALA A 855 22.54 6.17 -10.18
N ILE A 856 22.65 5.08 -9.42
CA ILE A 856 23.36 3.87 -9.82
C ILE A 856 22.30 2.95 -10.42
N SER A 857 22.47 2.57 -11.67
CA SER A 857 21.50 1.71 -12.33
C SER A 857 21.32 0.43 -11.53
N ARG A 858 20.09 -0.10 -11.50
CA ARG A 858 19.84 -1.45 -10.93
C ARG A 858 20.76 -2.52 -11.52
N LYS A 859 21.34 -2.27 -12.70
CA LYS A 859 22.32 -3.13 -13.34
C LYS A 859 23.65 -3.09 -12.56
N GLU A 860 24.19 -1.90 -12.30
CA GLU A 860 25.43 -1.71 -11.54
C GLU A 860 25.32 -2.22 -10.10
N ILE A 861 24.19 -1.96 -9.41
CA ILE A 861 23.95 -2.51 -8.06
C ILE A 861 23.94 -4.05 -8.09
N LYS A 862 23.29 -4.64 -9.11
CA LYS A 862 23.24 -6.10 -9.26
C LYS A 862 24.61 -6.69 -9.59
N GLU A 863 25.40 -6.02 -10.41
CA GLU A 863 26.77 -6.42 -10.75
C GLU A 863 27.66 -6.38 -9.51
N TRP A 864 27.60 -5.30 -8.72
CA TRP A 864 28.33 -5.20 -7.45
C TRP A 864 27.91 -6.29 -6.45
N LEU A 865 26.60 -6.51 -6.28
CA LEU A 865 26.09 -7.57 -5.40
C LEU A 865 26.51 -8.98 -5.85
N MET A 866 26.65 -9.24 -7.16
CA MET A 866 27.15 -10.53 -7.69
C MET A 866 28.62 -10.79 -7.37
N LYS A 867 29.39 -9.77 -6.96
CA LYS A 867 30.76 -9.89 -6.46
C LYS A 867 30.84 -10.20 -4.97
N GLN A 868 29.77 -9.96 -4.21
CA GLN A 868 29.76 -10.15 -2.76
C GLN A 868 29.37 -11.59 -2.40
N ASP A 869 30.26 -12.34 -1.73
CA ASP A 869 29.99 -13.71 -1.30
C ASP A 869 28.82 -13.81 -0.33
N ALA A 870 28.67 -12.85 0.59
CA ALA A 870 27.53 -12.78 1.51
C ALA A 870 26.18 -12.71 0.75
N TYR A 871 26.12 -11.97 -0.35
CA TYR A 871 24.91 -11.89 -1.17
C TYR A 871 24.70 -13.15 -2.00
N THR A 872 25.73 -13.69 -2.65
CA THR A 872 25.59 -14.85 -3.54
C THR A 872 25.32 -16.16 -2.80
N LEU A 873 25.86 -16.32 -1.58
CA LEU A 873 25.67 -17.51 -0.74
C LEU A 873 24.31 -17.51 -0.02
N HIS A 874 23.82 -16.36 0.44
CA HIS A 874 22.63 -16.30 1.33
C HIS A 874 21.34 -15.82 0.66
N LYS A 875 21.36 -15.53 -0.65
CA LYS A 875 20.17 -15.08 -1.39
C LYS A 875 18.95 -15.99 -1.16
N PRO A 876 17.75 -15.46 -0.91
CA PRO A 876 16.55 -16.28 -0.70
C PRO A 876 16.16 -17.09 -1.94
N MET A 877 15.81 -18.36 -1.74
CA MET A 877 15.32 -19.26 -2.79
C MET A 877 13.82 -19.04 -3.02
N ARG A 878 13.40 -18.66 -4.24
CA ARG A 878 11.98 -18.48 -4.60
C ARG A 878 11.49 -19.64 -5.49
N ARG A 879 10.62 -20.51 -4.98
CA ARG A 879 9.98 -21.59 -5.75
C ARG A 879 8.48 -21.29 -5.94
N HIS A 880 8.10 -20.77 -7.11
CA HIS A 880 6.71 -20.73 -7.57
C HIS A 880 6.66 -21.30 -8.99
N PHE A 881 5.75 -22.24 -9.26
CA PHE A 881 5.51 -22.77 -10.60
C PHE A 881 4.16 -22.23 -11.10
N LYS A 882 4.09 -21.84 -12.37
CA LYS A 882 2.83 -21.39 -13.00
C LYS A 882 2.12 -22.64 -13.53
N ARG A 883 0.86 -22.89 -13.13
CA ARG A 883 0.01 -23.94 -13.72
C ARG A 883 -0.87 -23.34 -14.82
N ASN A 884 -1.18 -24.12 -15.85
CA ASN A 884 -2.06 -23.71 -16.93
C ASN A 884 -3.49 -23.52 -16.41
N ARG A 885 -4.21 -22.52 -16.95
CA ARG A 885 -5.62 -22.27 -16.62
C ARG A 885 -6.51 -23.26 -17.37
N VAL A 886 -7.46 -23.86 -16.68
CA VAL A 886 -8.60 -24.58 -17.26
C VAL A 886 -9.78 -23.60 -17.31
N ILE A 887 -10.41 -23.43 -18.47
CA ILE A 887 -11.54 -22.51 -18.68
C ILE A 887 -12.76 -23.36 -19.05
N VAL A 888 -13.76 -23.39 -18.17
CA VAL A 888 -15.04 -24.09 -18.36
C VAL A 888 -16.17 -23.07 -18.18
N GLY A 889 -17.12 -23.04 -19.10
CA GLY A 889 -18.19 -22.05 -19.23
C GLY A 889 -19.53 -22.43 -18.59
N GLY A 890 -19.70 -23.67 -18.09
CA GLY A 890 -20.94 -24.10 -17.44
C GLY A 890 -20.82 -25.42 -16.66
N ILE A 891 -21.84 -25.67 -15.83
CA ILE A 891 -22.01 -26.92 -15.06
C ILE A 891 -22.18 -28.11 -16.00
N ASP A 892 -21.56 -29.25 -15.66
CA ASP A 892 -21.60 -30.51 -16.42
C ASP A 892 -20.98 -30.38 -17.85
N GLN A 893 -20.30 -29.27 -18.16
CA GLN A 893 -19.57 -29.13 -19.42
C GLN A 893 -18.27 -29.96 -19.45
N GLU A 894 -17.53 -30.02 -18.34
CA GLU A 894 -16.32 -30.85 -18.23
C GLU A 894 -16.22 -31.46 -16.84
N LYS A 895 -16.03 -32.79 -16.77
CA LYS A 895 -15.69 -33.52 -15.54
C LYS A 895 -14.29 -34.10 -15.61
N GLN A 896 -13.60 -34.13 -14.48
CA GLN A 896 -12.31 -34.80 -14.32
C GLN A 896 -12.45 -36.04 -13.46
N MET A 897 -11.80 -37.13 -13.86
CA MET A 897 -11.96 -38.42 -13.19
C MET A 897 -10.63 -39.16 -13.04
N ASP A 898 -10.43 -39.78 -11.87
CA ASP A 898 -9.21 -40.51 -11.49
C ASP A 898 -9.52 -41.67 -10.51
N LEU A 899 -8.59 -42.61 -10.35
CA LEU A 899 -8.63 -43.67 -9.33
C LEU A 899 -7.64 -43.36 -8.19
N ALA A 900 -8.14 -43.22 -6.97
CA ALA A 900 -7.30 -43.23 -5.78
C ALA A 900 -6.97 -44.67 -5.36
N ASP A 901 -5.68 -44.99 -5.10
CA ASP A 901 -5.23 -46.32 -4.68
C ASP A 901 -5.31 -46.50 -3.16
N LEU A 902 -6.00 -47.56 -2.72
CA LEU A 902 -6.18 -47.96 -1.31
C LEU A 902 -5.77 -49.42 -1.06
N GLN A 903 -4.95 -50.03 -1.93
CA GLN A 903 -4.59 -51.45 -1.83
C GLN A 903 -3.90 -51.81 -0.50
N SER A 904 -3.12 -50.89 0.07
CA SER A 904 -2.46 -51.06 1.37
C SER A 904 -3.47 -51.20 2.52
N MET A 905 -4.67 -50.66 2.35
CA MET A 905 -5.74 -50.63 3.36
C MET A 905 -6.79 -51.74 3.16
N GLN A 906 -6.65 -52.60 2.14
CA GLN A 906 -7.66 -53.60 1.76
C GLN A 906 -8.14 -54.53 2.90
N LYS A 907 -7.30 -54.73 3.93
CA LYS A 907 -7.60 -55.60 5.09
C LYS A 907 -8.51 -54.93 6.11
N PHE A 908 -8.66 -53.61 6.03
CA PHE A 908 -9.33 -52.79 7.04
C PHE A 908 -10.55 -52.05 6.47
N ASN A 909 -10.86 -52.19 5.17
CA ASN A 909 -11.94 -51.50 4.47
C ASN A 909 -12.80 -52.46 3.59
N ASP A 910 -13.15 -53.63 4.12
CA ASP A 910 -14.03 -54.63 3.46
C ASP A 910 -13.60 -55.09 2.06
N GLY A 911 -12.29 -55.03 1.79
CA GLY A 911 -11.68 -55.48 0.54
C GLY A 911 -11.76 -54.46 -0.61
N TYR A 912 -12.07 -53.19 -0.33
CA TYR A 912 -11.98 -52.11 -1.32
C TYR A 912 -10.52 -51.71 -1.55
N ARG A 913 -10.14 -51.60 -2.82
CA ARG A 913 -8.75 -51.37 -3.23
C ARG A 913 -8.55 -50.04 -3.94
N TYR A 914 -9.62 -49.43 -4.45
CA TYR A 914 -9.57 -48.18 -5.19
C TYR A 914 -10.82 -47.35 -4.91
N LEU A 915 -10.75 -46.03 -5.09
CA LEU A 915 -11.90 -45.14 -5.15
C LEU A 915 -11.95 -44.46 -6.52
N LEU A 916 -13.08 -44.56 -7.21
CA LEU A 916 -13.35 -43.76 -8.39
C LEU A 916 -13.81 -42.38 -7.98
N VAL A 917 -12.99 -41.37 -8.27
CA VAL A 917 -13.30 -39.96 -7.99
C VAL A 917 -13.63 -39.28 -9.30
N CYS A 918 -14.80 -38.64 -9.38
CA CYS A 918 -15.23 -37.86 -10.54
C CYS A 918 -15.70 -36.47 -10.06
N ILE A 919 -15.20 -35.39 -10.66
CA ILE A 919 -15.43 -34.01 -10.21
C ILE A 919 -15.91 -33.16 -11.37
N ASP A 920 -16.99 -32.40 -11.17
CA ASP A 920 -17.40 -31.33 -12.09
C ASP A 920 -16.49 -30.11 -11.97
N VAL A 921 -15.88 -29.70 -13.08
CA VAL A 921 -14.82 -28.67 -13.08
C VAL A 921 -15.38 -27.27 -12.79
N PHE A 922 -16.63 -26.97 -13.15
CA PHE A 922 -17.24 -25.66 -12.92
C PHE A 922 -17.80 -25.51 -11.49
N SER A 923 -18.57 -26.49 -11.03
CA SER A 923 -19.23 -26.46 -9.71
C SER A 923 -18.37 -27.03 -8.57
N THR A 924 -17.28 -27.73 -8.89
CA THR A 924 -16.42 -28.46 -7.93
C THR A 924 -17.12 -29.59 -7.16
N TYR A 925 -18.31 -29.99 -7.61
CA TYR A 925 -19.06 -31.10 -7.00
C TYR A 925 -18.42 -32.44 -7.35
N ALA A 926 -18.13 -33.26 -6.33
CA ALA A 926 -17.41 -34.53 -6.48
C ALA A 926 -18.30 -35.74 -6.16
N TRP A 927 -18.12 -36.81 -6.93
CA TRP A 927 -18.64 -38.15 -6.66
C TRP A 927 -17.48 -39.10 -6.35
N VAL A 928 -17.68 -39.97 -5.36
CA VAL A 928 -16.69 -40.98 -4.95
C VAL A 928 -17.38 -42.34 -4.86
N VAL A 929 -16.90 -43.32 -5.63
CA VAL A 929 -17.45 -44.69 -5.65
C VAL A 929 -16.35 -45.71 -5.34
N PRO A 930 -16.49 -46.53 -4.28
CA PRO A 930 -15.46 -47.49 -3.91
C PRO A 930 -15.45 -48.72 -4.83
N LEU A 931 -14.26 -49.21 -5.15
CA LEU A 931 -14.00 -50.29 -6.10
C LEU A 931 -13.08 -51.35 -5.49
N LYS A 932 -13.47 -52.63 -5.58
CA LYS A 932 -12.61 -53.75 -5.13
C LYS A 932 -11.52 -54.10 -6.14
N ASN A 933 -11.69 -53.71 -7.40
CA ASN A 933 -10.71 -53.91 -8.47
C ASN A 933 -10.88 -52.84 -9.57
N LYS A 934 -9.84 -52.63 -10.37
CA LYS A 934 -9.83 -51.67 -11.49
C LYS A 934 -10.16 -52.30 -12.85
N THR A 935 -10.93 -53.38 -12.86
CA THR A 935 -11.33 -54.01 -14.13
C THR A 935 -12.35 -53.15 -14.87
N GLY A 936 -12.36 -53.24 -16.19
CA GLY A 936 -13.26 -52.44 -17.01
C GLY A 936 -14.74 -52.57 -16.68
N PRO A 937 -15.29 -53.79 -16.46
CA PRO A 937 -16.67 -53.96 -16.03
C PRO A 937 -16.97 -53.33 -14.66
N ALA A 938 -16.07 -53.46 -13.68
CA ALA A 938 -16.26 -52.85 -12.36
C ALA A 938 -16.29 -51.31 -12.43
N LEU A 939 -15.42 -50.73 -13.28
CA LEU A 939 -15.38 -49.29 -13.52
C LEU A 939 -16.67 -48.78 -14.19
N VAL A 940 -17.20 -49.52 -15.16
CA VAL A 940 -18.47 -49.20 -15.84
C VAL A 940 -19.63 -49.16 -14.86
N GLU A 941 -19.76 -50.17 -13.99
CA GLU A 941 -20.84 -50.19 -13.00
C GLU A 941 -20.71 -49.06 -11.97
N ALA A 942 -19.49 -48.75 -11.51
CA ALA A 942 -19.26 -47.61 -10.63
C ALA A 942 -19.60 -46.27 -11.30
N PHE A 943 -19.28 -46.10 -12.59
CA PHE A 943 -19.59 -44.86 -13.29
C PHE A 943 -21.09 -44.70 -13.57
N LYS A 944 -21.83 -45.79 -13.81
CA LYS A 944 -23.30 -45.75 -13.92
C LYS A 944 -23.98 -45.21 -12.66
N VAL A 945 -23.44 -45.50 -11.47
CA VAL A 945 -23.92 -44.91 -10.20
C VAL A 945 -23.77 -43.39 -10.17
N ILE A 946 -22.75 -42.85 -10.85
CA ILE A 946 -22.58 -41.40 -10.97
C ILE A 946 -23.61 -40.83 -11.93
N LEU A 947 -23.90 -41.52 -13.04
CA LEU A 947 -24.90 -41.10 -14.03
C LEU A 947 -26.34 -41.14 -13.50
N THR A 948 -26.67 -42.03 -12.56
CA THR A 948 -28.02 -42.07 -11.96
C THR A 948 -28.39 -40.83 -11.15
N SER A 949 -27.41 -39.96 -10.83
CA SER A 949 -27.66 -38.64 -10.23
C SER A 949 -28.34 -37.63 -11.17
N GLY A 950 -28.52 -37.97 -12.45
CA GLY A 950 -29.11 -37.09 -13.47
C GLY A 950 -28.14 -36.04 -14.03
N ARG A 951 -26.88 -36.04 -13.59
CA ARG A 951 -25.85 -35.04 -13.96
C ARG A 951 -24.84 -35.62 -14.94
N LYS A 952 -25.18 -35.55 -16.22
CA LYS A 952 -24.41 -36.14 -17.33
C LYS A 952 -23.47 -35.10 -17.97
N PRO A 953 -22.15 -35.37 -18.04
CA PRO A 953 -21.21 -34.41 -18.61
C PRO A 953 -21.15 -34.44 -20.14
N GLU A 954 -20.82 -33.31 -20.77
CA GLU A 954 -20.47 -33.27 -22.21
C GLU A 954 -19.08 -33.91 -22.45
N LYS A 955 -18.11 -33.61 -21.58
CA LYS A 955 -16.72 -34.08 -21.69
C LYS A 955 -16.21 -34.66 -20.38
N ILE A 956 -15.47 -35.77 -20.48
CA ILE A 956 -14.74 -36.36 -19.36
C ILE A 956 -13.26 -36.38 -19.66
N MET A 957 -12.47 -35.86 -18.72
CA MET A 957 -11.02 -35.88 -18.75
C MET A 957 -10.48 -36.90 -17.76
N THR A 958 -9.69 -37.86 -18.25
CA THR A 958 -8.98 -38.86 -17.45
C THR A 958 -7.49 -38.89 -17.77
N ASP A 959 -6.72 -39.55 -16.90
CA ASP A 959 -5.33 -39.88 -17.17
C ASP A 959 -5.18 -41.03 -18.21
N GLN A 960 -3.96 -41.55 -18.40
CA GLN A 960 -3.73 -42.69 -19.30
C GLN A 960 -3.80 -44.04 -18.58
N GLY A 961 -4.53 -44.13 -17.46
CA GLY A 961 -4.81 -45.38 -16.78
C GLY A 961 -5.43 -46.39 -17.74
N THR A 962 -4.86 -47.59 -17.81
CA THR A 962 -5.34 -48.68 -18.68
C THR A 962 -6.80 -49.05 -18.42
N GLU A 963 -7.27 -48.82 -17.19
CA GLU A 963 -8.63 -48.94 -16.71
C GLU A 963 -9.59 -47.99 -17.43
N PHE A 964 -9.20 -46.78 -17.81
CA PHE A 964 -10.06 -45.83 -18.52
C PHE A 964 -10.00 -46.04 -20.05
N LEU A 965 -8.99 -46.76 -20.53
CA LEU A 965 -8.76 -47.05 -21.95
C LEU A 965 -9.39 -48.37 -22.42
N ASN A 966 -10.03 -49.11 -21.52
CA ASN A 966 -10.58 -50.43 -21.83
C ASN A 966 -11.82 -50.36 -22.75
N LYS A 967 -12.10 -51.46 -23.46
CA LYS A 967 -13.20 -51.55 -24.44
C LYS A 967 -14.60 -51.34 -23.84
N HIS A 968 -14.82 -51.71 -22.58
CA HIS A 968 -16.10 -51.57 -21.89
C HIS A 968 -16.39 -50.12 -21.52
N PHE A 969 -15.38 -49.39 -21.00
CA PHE A 969 -15.56 -47.98 -20.62
C PHE A 969 -15.76 -47.09 -21.86
N ARG A 970 -15.03 -47.36 -22.94
CA ARG A 970 -15.24 -46.67 -24.23
C ARG A 970 -16.62 -46.96 -24.85
N ALA A 971 -17.14 -48.18 -24.69
CA ALA A 971 -18.48 -48.51 -25.14
C ALA A 971 -19.54 -47.71 -24.38
N LEU A 972 -19.41 -47.58 -23.05
CA LEU A 972 -20.30 -46.77 -22.22
C LEU A 972 -20.27 -45.28 -22.61
N MET A 973 -19.07 -44.70 -22.80
CA MET A 973 -18.96 -43.28 -23.22
C MET A 973 -19.67 -43.02 -24.54
N LYS A 974 -19.62 -43.98 -25.48
CA LYS A 974 -20.30 -43.88 -26.77
C LYS A 974 -21.81 -44.09 -26.66
N GLU A 975 -22.25 -45.04 -25.84
CA GLU A 975 -23.68 -45.27 -25.55
C GLU A 975 -24.32 -44.04 -24.91
N GLU A 976 -23.59 -43.37 -24.03
CA GLU A 976 -24.01 -42.17 -23.34
C GLU A 976 -23.67 -40.87 -24.09
N ASP A 977 -23.14 -40.87 -25.30
CA ASP A 977 -22.79 -39.62 -26.02
C ASP A 977 -21.90 -38.65 -25.22
N ILE A 978 -20.90 -39.18 -24.50
CA ILE A 978 -19.93 -38.42 -23.70
C ILE A 978 -18.56 -38.43 -24.39
N GLU A 979 -17.96 -37.26 -24.61
CA GLU A 979 -16.62 -37.17 -25.22
C GLU A 979 -15.52 -37.44 -24.18
N LEU A 980 -14.73 -38.51 -24.38
CA LEU A 980 -13.57 -38.83 -23.55
C LEU A 980 -12.32 -38.08 -24.06
N VAL A 981 -11.85 -37.10 -23.30
CA VAL A 981 -10.73 -36.23 -23.65
C VAL A 981 -9.48 -36.60 -22.85
N HIS A 982 -8.34 -36.78 -23.53
CA HIS A 982 -7.04 -37.00 -22.88
C HIS A 982 -6.11 -35.82 -23.12
N ARG A 983 -5.23 -35.55 -22.14
CA ARG A 983 -4.21 -34.47 -22.09
C ARG A 983 -3.77 -33.97 -23.48
N SER A 984 -4.41 -32.87 -23.91
CA SER A 984 -3.90 -31.82 -24.79
C SER A 984 -3.66 -32.13 -26.29
N ILE A 985 -3.29 -33.34 -26.73
CA ILE A 985 -2.87 -33.61 -28.13
C ILE A 985 -3.91 -34.22 -29.09
N LYS A 986 -5.03 -34.75 -28.58
CA LYS A 986 -6.05 -35.49 -29.38
C LYS A 986 -5.52 -36.62 -30.30
N THR A 987 -4.32 -37.17 -30.08
CA THR A 987 -3.69 -38.28 -30.85
C THR A 987 -2.70 -39.06 -29.94
N ARG A 988 -2.33 -40.32 -30.24
CA ARG A 988 -1.36 -41.09 -29.42
C ARG A 988 0.09 -40.64 -29.71
N PRO A 989 0.98 -40.50 -28.70
CA PRO A 989 2.37 -40.06 -28.92
C PRO A 989 3.19 -40.94 -29.85
N ALA A 990 2.93 -42.26 -29.87
CA ALA A 990 3.61 -43.20 -30.76
C ALA A 990 3.18 -43.07 -32.23
N ASP A 991 2.02 -42.45 -32.49
CA ASP A 991 1.45 -42.25 -33.82
C ASP A 991 1.79 -40.85 -34.38
N VAL A 992 2.66 -40.09 -33.69
CA VAL A 992 3.15 -38.79 -34.15
C VAL A 992 4.28 -39.03 -35.15
N THR A 993 4.04 -38.69 -36.41
CA THR A 993 5.00 -38.74 -37.51
C THR A 993 5.37 -37.33 -37.94
N ALA A 994 6.46 -37.17 -38.70
CA ALA A 994 6.88 -35.87 -39.24
C ALA A 994 5.77 -35.19 -40.09
N GLU A 995 4.84 -35.97 -40.63
CA GLU A 995 3.75 -35.50 -41.49
C GLU A 995 2.56 -34.95 -40.69
N ASN A 996 2.32 -35.43 -39.47
CA ASN A 996 1.19 -35.01 -38.63
C ASN A 996 1.59 -34.15 -37.42
N GLU A 997 2.90 -33.99 -37.18
CA GLU A 997 3.48 -33.17 -36.09
C GLU A 997 2.94 -31.73 -36.07
N LYS A 998 2.80 -31.08 -37.24
CA LYS A 998 2.22 -29.72 -37.32
C LYS A 998 0.79 -29.67 -36.81
N LYS A 999 -0.03 -30.69 -37.09
CA LYS A 999 -1.43 -30.75 -36.66
C LYS A 999 -1.53 -31.00 -35.16
N VAL A 1000 -0.66 -31.84 -34.60
CA VAL A 1000 -0.51 -32.04 -33.15
C VAL A 1000 -0.05 -30.77 -32.46
N TRP A 1001 0.91 -30.04 -33.06
CA TRP A 1001 1.42 -28.77 -32.56
C TRP A 1001 0.33 -27.67 -32.56
N HIS A 1002 -0.43 -27.51 -33.65
CA HIS A 1002 -1.55 -26.56 -33.68
C HIS A 1002 -2.66 -26.92 -32.67
N THR A 1003 -2.95 -28.21 -32.48
CA THR A 1003 -3.96 -28.68 -31.50
C THR A 1003 -3.54 -28.37 -30.05
N LEU A 1004 -2.24 -28.37 -29.77
CA LEU A 1004 -1.69 -28.03 -28.45
C LEU A 1004 -1.56 -26.54 -28.18
N TYR A 1005 -1.29 -25.74 -29.22
CA TYR A 1005 -0.74 -24.40 -29.06
C TYR A 1005 -1.46 -23.29 -29.84
N ASP A 1006 -2.54 -23.62 -30.56
CA ASP A 1006 -3.51 -22.77 -31.30
C ASP A 1006 -2.99 -21.35 -31.63
N ASP A 1007 -2.68 -21.11 -32.92
CA ASP A 1007 -1.92 -20.03 -33.62
C ASP A 1007 -1.67 -18.63 -32.96
N HIS A 1008 -1.47 -18.58 -31.65
CA HIS A 1008 -1.20 -17.40 -30.84
C HIS A 1008 0.07 -17.55 -29.98
N ASN A 1009 0.85 -18.61 -30.19
CA ASN A 1009 2.23 -18.65 -29.71
C ASN A 1009 3.18 -19.01 -30.85
N VAL A 1010 3.32 -18.07 -31.79
CA VAL A 1010 4.59 -17.82 -32.50
C VAL A 1010 5.74 -18.11 -31.53
N VAL A 1011 6.68 -18.97 -31.96
CA VAL A 1011 7.91 -19.36 -31.24
C VAL A 1011 8.39 -18.20 -30.37
N LYS A 1012 8.06 -18.24 -29.09
CA LYS A 1012 8.54 -17.23 -28.15
C LYS A 1012 10.05 -17.41 -28.09
N ASN A 1013 10.78 -16.34 -28.39
CA ASN A 1013 12.17 -16.20 -27.99
C ASN A 1013 12.28 -16.54 -26.50
N VAL A 1014 12.67 -17.77 -26.17
CA VAL A 1014 12.84 -18.20 -24.78
C VAL A 1014 14.00 -17.39 -24.22
N LYS A 1015 13.65 -16.45 -23.34
CA LYS A 1015 14.64 -15.53 -22.78
C LYS A 1015 15.41 -16.24 -21.67
N TYR A 1016 16.64 -16.65 -21.97
CA TYR A 1016 17.56 -17.17 -20.97
C TYR A 1016 18.07 -16.05 -20.07
N LYS A 1017 18.05 -16.29 -18.75
CA LYS A 1017 18.62 -15.38 -17.76
C LYS A 1017 20.15 -15.43 -17.70
N PHE A 1018 20.74 -16.61 -17.94
CA PHE A 1018 22.18 -16.83 -17.86
C PHE A 1018 22.73 -17.22 -19.23
N LYS A 1019 23.93 -16.77 -19.58
CA LYS A 1019 24.61 -17.07 -20.85
C LYS A 1019 25.53 -18.30 -20.73
N VAL A 1020 25.81 -18.97 -21.84
CA VAL A 1020 26.90 -19.96 -21.90
C VAL A 1020 28.20 -19.26 -21.53
N GLY A 1021 28.97 -19.85 -20.61
CA GLY A 1021 30.18 -19.26 -20.02
C GLY A 1021 29.95 -18.49 -18.71
N ASP A 1022 28.71 -18.22 -18.30
CA ASP A 1022 28.45 -17.59 -17.00
C ASP A 1022 28.83 -18.54 -15.84
N GLN A 1023 29.50 -17.99 -14.83
CA GLN A 1023 29.77 -18.68 -13.56
C GLN A 1023 28.55 -18.60 -12.63
N VAL A 1024 28.19 -19.73 -12.03
CA VAL A 1024 27.00 -19.89 -11.19
C VAL A 1024 27.29 -20.80 -9.98
N ARG A 1025 26.57 -20.56 -8.88
CA ARG A 1025 26.43 -21.48 -7.74
C ARG A 1025 25.12 -22.24 -7.88
N ILE A 1026 25.07 -23.49 -7.44
CA ILE A 1026 23.87 -24.34 -7.47
C ILE A 1026 23.18 -24.27 -6.10
N SER A 1027 21.85 -24.27 -6.07
CA SER A 1027 21.08 -24.26 -4.82
C SER A 1027 21.38 -25.53 -4.02
N LYS A 1028 21.66 -25.37 -2.72
CA LYS A 1028 21.78 -26.51 -1.80
C LYS A 1028 20.38 -27.06 -1.52
N MET A 1029 20.23 -28.39 -1.53
CA MET A 1029 19.05 -29.02 -0.96
C MET A 1029 19.09 -28.83 0.57
N LYS A 1030 18.31 -27.88 1.08
CA LYS A 1030 18.13 -27.72 2.52
C LYS A 1030 17.16 -28.78 3.04
N ARG A 1031 17.51 -29.38 4.18
CA ARG A 1031 16.53 -30.10 5.00
C ARG A 1031 15.66 -29.08 5.75
N THR A 1032 14.47 -29.48 6.16
CA THR A 1032 13.37 -28.63 6.69
C THR A 1032 13.71 -27.85 7.99
N PHE A 1033 14.97 -27.80 8.45
CA PHE A 1033 15.41 -27.22 9.73
C PHE A 1033 16.72 -26.40 9.70
N GLU A 1034 17.35 -26.20 8.55
CA GLU A 1034 18.61 -25.46 8.52
C GLU A 1034 18.40 -23.96 8.76
N LYS A 1035 19.09 -23.40 9.78
CA LYS A 1035 19.00 -22.00 10.21
C LYS A 1035 19.22 -21.02 9.06
N GLY A 1036 18.47 -19.91 9.03
CA GLY A 1036 18.42 -18.95 7.92
C GLY A 1036 19.75 -18.26 7.56
N TYR A 1037 20.72 -18.24 8.49
CA TYR A 1037 22.07 -17.72 8.23
C TYR A 1037 22.97 -18.71 7.48
N LEU A 1038 22.56 -19.96 7.24
CA LEU A 1038 23.37 -20.91 6.47
C LEU A 1038 23.21 -20.65 4.95
N PRO A 1039 24.30 -20.73 4.16
CA PRO A 1039 24.26 -20.52 2.72
C PRO A 1039 23.17 -21.33 2.01
N ASN A 1040 22.36 -20.67 1.19
CA ASN A 1040 21.33 -21.28 0.31
C ASN A 1040 21.94 -21.87 -0.97
N PHE A 1041 23.15 -21.45 -1.35
CA PHE A 1041 23.85 -21.84 -2.58
C PHE A 1041 25.22 -22.48 -2.27
N SER A 1042 25.74 -23.28 -3.21
CA SER A 1042 27.01 -24.01 -3.10
C SER A 1042 28.21 -23.08 -2.91
N LYS A 1043 29.23 -23.52 -2.14
CA LYS A 1043 30.55 -22.85 -2.11
C LYS A 1043 31.35 -23.12 -3.38
N GLU A 1044 31.20 -24.29 -3.96
CA GLU A 1044 31.70 -24.65 -5.29
C GLU A 1044 31.03 -23.80 -6.39
N ILE A 1045 31.82 -23.48 -7.42
CA ILE A 1045 31.47 -22.63 -8.55
C ILE A 1045 31.43 -23.50 -9.81
N PHE A 1046 30.39 -23.33 -10.62
CA PHE A 1046 30.16 -24.06 -11.86
C PHE A 1046 30.03 -23.11 -13.04
N THR A 1047 30.27 -23.60 -14.25
CA THR A 1047 30.14 -22.83 -15.49
C THR A 1047 29.02 -23.38 -16.35
N ILE A 1048 28.16 -22.51 -16.89
CA ILE A 1048 27.10 -22.94 -17.82
C ILE A 1048 27.70 -23.37 -19.15
N THR A 1049 27.44 -24.61 -19.56
CA THR A 1049 27.91 -25.16 -20.84
C THR A 1049 26.87 -25.08 -21.94
N LYS A 1050 25.58 -25.22 -21.60
CA LYS A 1050 24.50 -25.27 -22.59
C LYS A 1050 23.19 -24.69 -22.06
N GLN A 1051 22.50 -23.94 -22.91
CA GLN A 1051 21.12 -23.48 -22.73
C GLN A 1051 20.17 -24.42 -23.49
N ILE A 1052 19.08 -24.85 -22.85
CA ILE A 1052 18.10 -25.76 -23.46
C ILE A 1052 16.74 -25.06 -23.51
N PRO A 1053 16.15 -24.86 -24.70
CA PRO A 1053 14.85 -24.17 -24.85
C PRO A 1053 13.71 -25.06 -24.34
N ARG A 1054 13.26 -24.77 -23.13
CA ARG A 1054 12.06 -25.35 -22.49
C ARG A 1054 11.27 -24.22 -21.83
N ASP A 1055 10.00 -24.43 -21.51
CA ASP A 1055 9.22 -23.52 -20.66
C ASP A 1055 8.89 -24.22 -19.33
N PRO A 1056 9.62 -23.93 -18.22
CA PRO A 1056 10.68 -22.92 -18.08
C PRO A 1056 12.06 -23.36 -18.62
N PRO A 1057 12.97 -22.42 -18.96
CA PRO A 1057 14.28 -22.73 -19.54
C PRO A 1057 15.19 -23.48 -18.55
N VAL A 1058 15.99 -24.42 -19.08
CA VAL A 1058 16.93 -25.24 -18.29
C VAL A 1058 18.37 -25.19 -18.83
N TYR A 1059 19.35 -25.46 -17.97
CA TYR A 1059 20.78 -25.28 -18.22
C TYR A 1059 21.59 -26.55 -17.90
N LYS A 1060 22.69 -26.78 -18.63
CA LYS A 1060 23.75 -27.74 -18.26
C LYS A 1060 24.96 -27.01 -17.69
N LEU A 1061 25.66 -27.67 -16.77
CA LEU A 1061 26.78 -27.10 -16.01
C LEU A 1061 28.00 -28.02 -16.07
N LYS A 1062 29.18 -27.43 -15.95
CA LYS A 1062 30.46 -28.12 -15.68
C LYS A 1062 31.14 -27.55 -14.44
N ASP A 1063 31.97 -28.34 -13.78
CA ASP A 1063 32.80 -27.90 -12.66
C ASP A 1063 34.09 -27.18 -13.12
N LEU A 1064 35.01 -26.90 -12.18
CA LEU A 1064 36.29 -26.24 -12.45
C LEU A 1064 37.30 -27.12 -13.21
N ASP A 1065 37.21 -28.45 -13.12
CA ASP A 1065 38.05 -29.39 -13.89
C ASP A 1065 37.50 -29.64 -15.30
N GLY A 1066 36.29 -29.15 -15.58
CA GLY A 1066 35.62 -29.29 -16.87
C GLY A 1066 34.69 -30.50 -16.99
N GLU A 1067 34.42 -31.22 -15.89
CA GLU A 1067 33.51 -32.36 -15.87
C GLU A 1067 32.04 -31.89 -15.90
N GLU A 1068 31.21 -32.44 -16.81
CA GLU A 1068 29.78 -32.11 -16.86
C GLU A 1068 29.00 -32.73 -15.70
N LEU A 1069 28.15 -31.93 -15.05
CA LEU A 1069 27.22 -32.43 -14.04
C LEU A 1069 26.10 -33.24 -14.68
N LYS A 1070 25.74 -34.36 -14.04
CA LYS A 1070 24.59 -35.19 -14.46
C LYS A 1070 23.28 -34.46 -14.17
N GLY A 1071 22.48 -34.20 -15.21
CA GLY A 1071 21.14 -33.62 -15.13
C GLY A 1071 21.00 -32.26 -15.83
N THR A 1072 19.87 -31.60 -15.62
CA THR A 1072 19.59 -30.24 -16.11
C THR A 1072 19.04 -29.40 -14.96
N PHE A 1073 19.46 -28.14 -14.89
CA PHE A 1073 19.13 -27.24 -13.79
C PHE A 1073 18.18 -26.15 -14.25
N TYR A 1074 17.16 -25.85 -13.45
CA TYR A 1074 16.26 -24.74 -13.72
C TYR A 1074 16.92 -23.41 -13.38
N GLU A 1075 16.46 -22.35 -14.05
CA GLU A 1075 16.92 -20.98 -13.76
C GLU A 1075 16.91 -20.61 -12.27
N LYS A 1076 15.93 -21.12 -11.51
CA LYS A 1076 15.72 -20.79 -10.09
C LYS A 1076 16.66 -21.53 -9.15
N GLU A 1077 17.33 -22.57 -9.64
CA GLU A 1077 18.31 -23.37 -8.90
C GLU A 1077 19.73 -22.80 -9.05
N LEU A 1078 19.91 -21.78 -9.87
CA LEU A 1078 21.20 -21.19 -10.19
C LEU A 1078 21.30 -19.75 -9.70
N GLN A 1079 22.45 -19.40 -9.15
CA GLN A 1079 22.79 -18.03 -8.76
C GLN A 1079 24.07 -17.61 -9.47
N LYS A 1080 23.99 -16.64 -10.39
CA LYS A 1080 25.15 -16.04 -11.04
C LYS A 1080 26.05 -15.33 -10.05
N ILE A 1081 27.35 -15.46 -10.30
CA ILE A 1081 28.44 -14.82 -9.56
C ILE A 1081 29.39 -14.13 -10.53
N ILE A 1082 30.16 -13.16 -10.03
CA ILE A 1082 31.27 -12.53 -10.73
C ILE A 1082 32.45 -12.58 -9.76
N LYS A 1083 33.41 -13.48 -9.99
CA LYS A 1083 34.61 -13.62 -9.16
C LYS A 1083 35.81 -13.09 -9.95
N GLU A 1084 36.51 -12.09 -9.41
CA GLU A 1084 37.61 -11.39 -10.10
C GLU A 1084 38.99 -11.78 -9.54
N ASP A 1085 39.03 -12.50 -8.41
CA ASP A 1085 40.22 -12.86 -7.65
C ASP A 1085 40.30 -14.38 -7.37
N ASP A 1086 41.51 -14.95 -7.45
CA ASP A 1086 41.78 -16.39 -7.19
C ASP A 1086 41.90 -16.70 -5.68
N VAL A 1087 41.12 -16.00 -4.84
CA VAL A 1087 41.16 -16.17 -3.39
C VAL A 1087 40.15 -17.25 -2.96
N TYR A 1088 40.61 -18.27 -2.25
CA TYR A 1088 39.77 -19.38 -1.77
C TYR A 1088 40.00 -19.61 -0.27
N GLU A 1089 38.93 -19.91 0.45
CA GLU A 1089 38.99 -20.21 1.88
C GLU A 1089 39.55 -21.61 2.14
N ILE A 1090 40.53 -21.72 3.03
CA ILE A 1090 41.10 -23.00 3.46
C ILE A 1090 40.24 -23.57 4.59
N GLU A 1091 39.68 -24.77 4.38
CA GLU A 1091 38.99 -25.53 5.43
C GLU A 1091 39.98 -26.12 6.43
N LYS A 1092 41.05 -26.73 5.90
CA LYS A 1092 42.06 -27.41 6.71
C LYS A 1092 43.37 -27.57 5.96
N VAL A 1093 44.48 -27.37 6.65
CA VAL A 1093 45.80 -27.79 6.18
C VAL A 1093 45.98 -29.29 6.45
N LEU A 1094 46.19 -30.07 5.39
CA LEU A 1094 46.30 -31.52 5.43
C LEU A 1094 47.74 -31.99 5.63
N LYS A 1095 48.71 -31.38 4.94
CA LYS A 1095 50.13 -31.74 4.98
C LYS A 1095 51.02 -30.50 4.81
N LYS A 1096 52.27 -30.59 5.26
CA LYS A 1096 53.31 -29.55 5.11
C LYS A 1096 54.54 -30.14 4.43
N ARG A 1097 55.16 -29.41 3.49
CA ARG A 1097 56.44 -29.79 2.84
C ARG A 1097 57.38 -28.58 2.71
N GLY A 1098 58.69 -28.81 2.66
CA GLY A 1098 59.73 -27.76 2.52
C GLY A 1098 60.33 -27.27 3.85
N ARG A 1099 61.43 -26.49 3.77
CA ARG A 1099 62.12 -25.83 4.90
C ARG A 1099 62.43 -24.37 4.55
N GLY A 1100 62.50 -23.50 5.56
CA GLY A 1100 62.77 -22.06 5.39
C GLY A 1100 61.64 -21.32 4.66
N ASN A 1101 61.97 -20.48 3.68
CA ASN A 1101 60.99 -19.68 2.93
C ASN A 1101 60.21 -20.48 1.86
N ASN A 1102 60.57 -21.73 1.56
CA ASN A 1102 59.91 -22.57 0.55
C ASN A 1102 58.86 -23.54 1.15
N VAL A 1103 58.25 -23.18 2.27
CA VAL A 1103 57.22 -24.01 2.91
C VAL A 1103 55.94 -23.97 2.07
N HIS A 1104 55.38 -25.15 1.79
CA HIS A 1104 54.08 -25.29 1.15
C HIS A 1104 53.15 -26.12 2.04
N TYR A 1105 51.85 -25.81 1.97
CA TYR A 1105 50.79 -26.50 2.68
C TYR A 1105 49.83 -27.16 1.67
N LEU A 1106 49.56 -28.45 1.84
CA LEU A 1106 48.49 -29.13 1.11
C LEU A 1106 47.19 -28.74 1.79
N VAL A 1107 46.33 -27.97 1.13
CA VAL A 1107 45.11 -27.43 1.71
C VAL A 1107 43.88 -28.16 1.18
N LYS A 1108 42.90 -28.36 2.06
CA LYS A 1108 41.52 -28.66 1.70
C LYS A 1108 40.76 -27.35 1.59
N TRP A 1109 40.22 -27.06 0.42
CA TRP A 1109 39.43 -25.85 0.19
C TRP A 1109 38.01 -26.01 0.73
N LEU A 1110 37.50 -24.95 1.37
CA LEU A 1110 36.22 -24.98 2.08
C LEU A 1110 35.04 -25.12 1.14
N GLY A 1111 34.37 -26.27 1.24
CA GLY A 1111 33.20 -26.60 0.41
C GLY A 1111 33.53 -27.11 -1.00
N TYR A 1112 34.77 -27.51 -1.26
CA TYR A 1112 35.19 -28.19 -2.49
C TYR A 1112 35.50 -29.68 -2.25
N PRO A 1113 35.26 -30.56 -3.24
CA PRO A 1113 35.64 -31.97 -3.17
C PRO A 1113 37.15 -32.20 -2.98
N ASN A 1114 37.54 -33.34 -2.39
CA ASN A 1114 38.95 -33.68 -2.10
C ASN A 1114 39.85 -33.73 -3.34
N LYS A 1115 39.29 -33.90 -4.55
CA LYS A 1115 40.05 -33.87 -5.80
C LYS A 1115 40.73 -32.53 -6.07
N PHE A 1116 40.22 -31.44 -5.50
CA PHE A 1116 40.77 -30.08 -5.62
C PHE A 1116 41.83 -29.74 -4.56
N ASN A 1117 42.20 -30.67 -3.67
CA ASN A 1117 43.23 -30.41 -2.67
C ASN A 1117 44.57 -30.11 -3.35
N SER A 1118 45.19 -28.97 -3.03
CA SER A 1118 46.37 -28.48 -3.76
C SER A 1118 47.45 -27.95 -2.81
N TRP A 1119 48.71 -27.94 -3.26
CA TRP A 1119 49.83 -27.40 -2.48
C TRP A 1119 49.96 -25.91 -2.70
N VAL A 1120 49.78 -25.12 -1.65
CA VAL A 1120 49.85 -23.65 -1.67
C VAL A 1120 51.09 -23.18 -0.91
N PRO A 1121 51.89 -22.24 -1.45
CA PRO A 1121 53.01 -21.63 -0.73
C PRO A 1121 52.55 -20.94 0.56
N ALA A 1122 53.32 -21.06 1.64
CA ALA A 1122 53.00 -20.41 2.92
C ALA A 1122 52.94 -18.88 2.82
N SER A 1123 53.66 -18.28 1.87
CA SER A 1123 53.66 -16.85 1.58
C SER A 1123 52.35 -16.34 0.97
N GLU A 1124 51.54 -17.22 0.37
CA GLU A 1124 50.27 -16.87 -0.27
C GLU A 1124 49.06 -17.10 0.64
N ILE A 1125 49.28 -17.60 1.86
CA ILE A 1125 48.22 -17.82 2.84
C ILE A 1125 48.09 -16.60 3.74
N ASN A 1126 47.01 -15.84 3.54
CA ASN A 1126 46.64 -14.74 4.41
C ASN A 1126 45.74 -15.23 5.55
N LYS A 1127 46.04 -14.84 6.79
CA LYS A 1127 45.10 -15.00 7.92
C LYS A 1127 44.09 -13.87 7.87
N ILE A 1128 42.81 -14.21 7.79
CA ILE A 1128 41.68 -13.29 7.89
C ILE A 1128 41.27 -13.19 9.35
#